data_AF-A0A6J2C8L9-F1
#
_entry.id   AF-A0A6J2C8L9-F1
#
_cell.length_a   1.000
_cell.length_b   1.000
_cell.length_c   1.000
_cell.angle_alpha   90.00
_cell.angle_beta   90.00
_cell.angle_gamma   90.00
#
_symmetry.space_group_name_H-M   'P 1'
#
loop_
_entity.id
_entity.type
_entity.pdbx_description
1 polymer ?
#
loop_
_entity_poly.entity_id
_entity_poly.type
_entity_poly.pdbx_seq_one_letter_code
_entity_poly.pdbx_strand_id
1 'polypeptide(L)'
;MSPPRRGRRPEPRGPRAAVAAAATTAAMATPLPSRAGGPATPLSPTRLSRLQEKEELRELNDRLAHYIDRVRALELENDRLLLKISEREEVTTREVSGIKTLYESELADARRVLDETARERARLQIELGKLKAELEEANKSSKKREGELTVAQGRVKDLESLFHRSEAELAAALSDKRGLESDVAELRAQLAKAEDGHAVAKKQLEKETLMRVDLENRCQSLQEELDFRKNVFEEEVRETRRRHERRLVEVDSSRQQEYDFRMAQALEELRGQHDEQVRLYKLELEQTYQAKLDSAKLSSDQNDKAASAAREELKEARMRVESLSYQLSGLQKQASAAEDRIRELEETMAGERDKFRKMLDAKEQEMTEMRDVMQQQLAEYQELLDVKLALDMEISAYRKLLEGEEERLKLTPSPASRVTVSRATSSSSSGGVSTAGRPGRSKRKRPEAEESPGPGSSGIGSGSSSSGSTSFHLTQRASASGGIGIEDIDLEGRFVQLKNSSDKDQSLGNWRIKRQVMEGEEIAYKFTPKYVLRAGQTVTVWAAGAGVAHSPPSTLVWKNQNSWGVGESFRTVLVNADGEEVAMRTVKQSSVVRETENGEEGEEEAAEFGEEDLFHQQGDPRTTSRGCRVM
;
A
#
# COMPACT_ATOMS: atom_id res chain seq x y z
N MET A 1 14.32 123.27 -49.75
CA MET A 1 15.72 123.69 -49.47
C MET A 1 16.25 124.49 -50.66
N SER A 2 17.31 125.28 -50.47
CA SER A 2 17.92 126.22 -51.45
C SER A 2 19.47 125.95 -51.50
N PRO A 3 20.40 126.75 -52.09
CA PRO A 3 20.30 128.02 -52.84
C PRO A 3 21.30 128.17 -54.05
N PRO A 4 21.33 127.28 -55.06
CA PRO A 4 22.41 127.21 -56.08
C PRO A 4 22.55 128.43 -57.03
N ARG A 5 23.76 128.59 -57.62
CA ARG A 5 24.35 129.82 -58.22
C ARG A 5 25.48 129.47 -59.25
N ARG A 6 26.00 130.30 -60.17
CA ARG A 6 25.78 131.74 -60.54
C ARG A 6 26.40 132.14 -61.91
N GLY A 7 25.84 133.16 -62.56
CA GLY A 7 26.58 134.20 -63.35
C GLY A 7 26.94 133.90 -64.82
N ARG A 8 27.33 134.90 -65.65
CA ARG A 8 27.17 136.37 -65.57
C ARG A 8 27.33 137.02 -66.99
N ARG A 9 26.73 138.20 -67.20
CA ARG A 9 26.77 139.03 -68.46
C ARG A 9 28.07 139.88 -68.54
N PRO A 10 28.47 140.43 -69.71
CA PRO A 10 27.95 141.74 -70.14
C PRO A 10 27.76 141.95 -71.67
N GLU A 11 27.52 143.22 -72.07
CA GLU A 11 27.16 143.77 -73.39
C GLU A 11 28.34 144.65 -73.96
N PRO A 12 28.30 145.44 -75.08
CA PRO A 12 27.24 146.43 -75.45
C PRO A 12 27.02 146.92 -76.93
N ARG A 13 25.89 147.62 -77.15
CA ARG A 13 25.62 148.80 -78.06
C ARG A 13 25.59 148.67 -79.62
N GLY A 14 24.68 149.48 -80.22
CA GLY A 14 24.56 149.80 -81.67
C GLY A 14 25.17 151.18 -82.03
N PRO A 15 24.63 152.01 -82.98
CA PRO A 15 23.21 152.15 -83.38
C PRO A 15 22.92 152.48 -84.89
N ARG A 16 21.73 153.06 -85.17
CA ARG A 16 21.22 153.67 -86.43
C ARG A 16 22.21 154.51 -87.26
N ALA A 17 22.05 154.54 -88.60
CA ALA A 17 21.73 155.75 -89.43
C ALA A 17 21.72 155.42 -90.95
N ALA A 18 21.26 156.37 -91.79
CA ALA A 18 21.00 156.21 -93.23
C ALA A 18 21.92 157.06 -94.13
N VAL A 19 21.57 157.12 -95.43
CA VAL A 19 22.00 158.10 -96.48
C VAL A 19 23.17 157.71 -97.42
N ALA A 20 22.78 157.23 -98.61
CA ALA A 20 23.21 157.58 -99.98
C ALA A 20 24.68 157.56 -100.48
N ALA A 21 24.77 157.34 -101.82
CA ALA A 21 25.76 157.83 -102.79
C ALA A 21 27.20 157.23 -102.81
N ALA A 22 27.92 157.17 -103.95
CA ALA A 22 27.52 157.19 -105.38
C ALA A 22 28.72 156.84 -106.30
N ALA A 23 28.43 156.55 -107.58
CA ALA A 23 29.31 156.67 -108.76
C ALA A 23 30.55 155.74 -108.83
N THR A 24 31.27 155.57 -109.95
CA THR A 24 31.15 156.12 -111.35
C THR A 24 31.51 154.98 -112.33
N THR A 25 31.12 154.91 -113.61
CA THR A 25 31.54 155.68 -114.82
C THR A 25 30.65 155.26 -116.02
N ALA A 26 30.46 155.95 -117.15
CA ALA A 26 30.53 157.34 -117.67
C ALA A 26 30.15 157.22 -119.19
N ALA A 27 29.66 158.19 -119.99
CA ALA A 27 29.32 159.62 -119.92
C ALA A 27 27.91 159.81 -120.60
N MET A 28 27.29 160.94 -120.98
CA MET A 28 27.62 162.34 -121.33
C MET A 28 28.39 162.56 -122.67
N ALA A 29 28.04 163.50 -123.57
CA ALA A 29 26.90 164.45 -123.63
C ALA A 29 26.62 164.98 -125.08
N THR A 30 25.66 165.89 -125.20
CA THR A 30 25.20 166.68 -126.39
C THR A 30 26.30 167.54 -127.06
N PRO A 31 26.17 167.97 -128.35
CA PRO A 31 25.43 169.23 -128.64
C PRO A 31 24.74 169.41 -130.03
N LEU A 32 24.01 170.53 -130.08
CA LEU A 32 23.34 171.31 -131.15
C LEU A 32 24.32 172.05 -132.11
N PRO A 33 23.92 172.95 -133.07
CA PRO A 33 22.67 173.15 -133.87
C PRO A 33 22.93 173.57 -135.38
N SER A 34 21.90 174.14 -136.03
CA SER A 34 21.87 175.08 -137.18
C SER A 34 21.73 174.48 -138.60
N ARG A 35 20.94 174.98 -139.57
CA ARG A 35 20.21 176.27 -139.85
C ARG A 35 21.01 177.41 -140.49
N ALA A 36 20.91 177.58 -141.82
CA ALA A 36 20.41 178.80 -142.51
C ALA A 36 20.67 178.79 -144.05
N GLY A 37 19.81 179.45 -144.84
CA GLY A 37 20.00 179.74 -146.28
C GLY A 37 19.74 178.55 -147.23
N GLY A 38 19.21 178.71 -148.46
CA GLY A 38 18.68 179.90 -149.18
C GLY A 38 19.70 180.98 -149.56
N PRO A 39 19.37 181.95 -150.45
CA PRO A 39 18.20 182.06 -151.34
C PRO A 39 18.52 182.44 -152.81
N ALA A 40 17.59 182.21 -153.75
CA ALA A 40 17.49 182.92 -155.05
C ALA A 40 16.02 182.85 -155.55
N THR A 41 15.26 183.88 -155.96
CA THR A 41 15.46 185.21 -156.60
C THR A 41 15.44 185.16 -158.16
N PRO A 42 14.91 186.19 -158.88
CA PRO A 42 13.47 186.34 -159.15
C PRO A 42 13.18 186.84 -160.60
N LEU A 43 12.01 187.47 -160.82
CA LEU A 43 11.58 188.24 -162.01
C LEU A 43 11.13 187.34 -163.20
N SER A 44 10.03 187.56 -163.95
CA SER A 44 9.39 188.79 -164.49
C SER A 44 10.24 189.48 -165.58
N PRO A 45 9.69 190.10 -166.65
CA PRO A 45 8.28 190.52 -166.85
C PRO A 45 7.66 190.33 -168.27
N THR A 46 6.36 190.64 -168.43
CA THR A 46 5.66 191.19 -169.64
C THR A 46 5.91 190.62 -171.05
N ARG A 47 4.91 190.33 -171.90
CA ARG A 47 3.53 190.90 -172.07
C ARG A 47 2.67 189.90 -172.87
N LEU A 48 1.32 190.03 -172.80
CA LEU A 48 0.29 189.18 -173.44
C LEU A 48 0.09 187.81 -172.73
N SER A 49 -1.10 187.27 -172.44
CA SER A 49 -2.48 187.83 -172.40
C SER A 49 -3.45 186.86 -171.68
N ARG A 50 -4.48 187.37 -170.99
CA ARG A 50 -5.75 186.69 -170.55
C ARG A 50 -5.74 185.45 -169.61
N LEU A 51 -6.50 185.60 -168.52
CA LEU A 51 -7.40 184.63 -167.86
C LEU A 51 -6.87 183.33 -167.21
N GLN A 52 -5.98 182.55 -167.83
CA GLN A 52 -5.78 181.13 -167.46
C GLN A 52 -5.22 180.90 -166.03
N GLU A 53 -4.33 181.79 -165.58
CA GLU A 53 -3.60 181.71 -164.30
C GLU A 53 -4.51 181.66 -163.04
N LYS A 54 -5.79 182.05 -163.16
CA LYS A 54 -6.74 182.06 -162.03
C LYS A 54 -7.41 180.69 -161.78
N GLU A 55 -7.44 179.80 -162.77
CA GLU A 55 -8.08 178.48 -162.63
C GLU A 55 -7.09 177.45 -162.06
N GLU A 56 -5.83 177.49 -162.49
CA GLU A 56 -4.76 176.63 -161.98
C GLU A 56 -4.51 176.82 -160.46
N LEU A 57 -4.52 178.07 -159.98
CA LEU A 57 -4.42 178.40 -158.55
C LEU A 57 -5.59 177.87 -157.70
N ARG A 58 -6.72 177.54 -158.33
CA ARG A 58 -7.88 176.93 -157.67
C ARG A 58 -7.71 175.41 -157.59
N GLU A 59 -7.39 174.74 -158.69
CA GLU A 59 -7.10 173.30 -158.71
C GLU A 59 -5.95 172.93 -157.74
N LEU A 60 -4.92 173.78 -157.63
CA LEU A 60 -3.81 173.56 -156.70
C LEU A 60 -4.24 173.65 -155.23
N ASN A 61 -5.14 174.59 -154.89
CA ASN A 61 -5.72 174.69 -153.55
C ASN A 61 -6.63 173.50 -153.24
N ASP A 62 -7.46 173.09 -154.20
CA ASP A 62 -8.36 171.95 -154.03
C ASP A 62 -7.56 170.64 -153.84
N ARG A 63 -6.41 170.47 -154.52
CA ARG A 63 -5.44 169.38 -154.22
C ARG A 63 -4.83 169.49 -152.83
N LEU A 64 -4.44 170.69 -152.38
CA LEU A 64 -3.87 170.91 -151.05
C LEU A 64 -4.88 170.58 -149.94
N ALA A 65 -6.15 170.96 -150.11
CA ALA A 65 -7.23 170.59 -149.19
C ALA A 65 -7.39 169.06 -149.10
N HIS A 66 -7.49 168.36 -150.24
CA HIS A 66 -7.55 166.89 -150.26
C HIS A 66 -6.33 166.23 -149.60
N TYR A 67 -5.13 166.81 -149.73
CA TYR A 67 -3.93 166.29 -149.07
C TYR A 67 -3.95 166.52 -147.55
N ILE A 68 -4.38 167.71 -147.09
CA ILE A 68 -4.53 168.03 -145.66
C ILE A 68 -5.58 167.12 -145.01
N ASP A 69 -6.73 166.91 -145.65
CA ASP A 69 -7.77 166.02 -145.13
C ASP A 69 -7.34 164.54 -145.19
N ARG A 70 -6.50 164.15 -146.16
CA ARG A 70 -5.89 162.81 -146.19
C ARG A 70 -4.86 162.62 -145.07
N VAL A 71 -4.05 163.65 -144.75
CA VAL A 71 -3.12 163.61 -143.62
C VAL A 71 -3.89 163.52 -142.31
N ARG A 72 -4.91 164.36 -142.08
CA ARG A 72 -5.80 164.27 -140.90
C ARG A 72 -6.48 162.91 -140.75
N ALA A 73 -6.91 162.31 -141.86
CA ALA A 73 -7.47 160.96 -141.83
C ALA A 73 -6.44 159.91 -141.41
N LEU A 74 -5.17 160.04 -141.84
CA LEU A 74 -4.07 159.16 -141.44
C LEU A 74 -3.58 159.42 -140.00
N GLU A 75 -3.66 160.66 -139.50
CA GLU A 75 -3.41 161.01 -138.10
C GLU A 75 -4.47 160.37 -137.19
N LEU A 76 -5.76 160.54 -137.51
CA LEU A 76 -6.87 159.89 -136.81
C LEU A 76 -6.82 158.34 -136.92
N GLU A 77 -6.32 157.80 -138.02
CA GLU A 77 -6.10 156.36 -138.18
C GLU A 77 -4.91 155.86 -137.34
N ASN A 78 -3.82 156.63 -137.24
CA ASN A 78 -2.70 156.33 -136.34
C ASN A 78 -3.10 156.40 -134.87
N ASP A 79 -3.81 157.44 -134.44
CA ASP A 79 -4.33 157.54 -133.06
C ASP A 79 -5.24 156.35 -132.73
N ARG A 80 -6.10 155.94 -133.68
CA ARG A 80 -6.94 154.76 -133.55
C ARG A 80 -6.15 153.45 -133.52
N LEU A 81 -5.03 153.36 -134.22
CA LEU A 81 -4.13 152.21 -134.18
C LEU A 81 -3.34 152.15 -132.86
N LEU A 82 -2.87 153.28 -132.34
CA LEU A 82 -2.23 153.39 -131.03
C LEU A 82 -3.20 152.99 -129.90
N LEU A 83 -4.44 153.47 -129.95
CA LEU A 83 -5.49 153.02 -129.03
C LEU A 83 -5.68 151.50 -129.11
N LYS A 84 -5.88 150.92 -130.31
CA LYS A 84 -5.99 149.45 -130.48
C LYS A 84 -4.77 148.67 -129.98
N ILE A 85 -3.57 149.22 -130.10
CA ILE A 85 -2.34 148.61 -129.56
C ILE A 85 -2.41 148.62 -128.03
N SER A 86 -2.70 149.77 -127.42
CA SER A 86 -2.85 149.87 -125.96
C SER A 86 -3.99 148.99 -125.40
N GLU A 87 -5.14 148.94 -126.08
CA GLU A 87 -6.25 148.03 -125.74
C GLU A 87 -5.81 146.57 -125.79
N ARG A 88 -5.02 146.18 -126.80
CA ARG A 88 -4.51 144.81 -126.94
C ARG A 88 -3.43 144.48 -125.91
N GLU A 89 -2.56 145.42 -125.57
CA GLU A 89 -1.56 145.26 -124.50
C GLU A 89 -2.23 145.18 -123.12
N GLU A 90 -3.26 145.98 -122.85
CA GLU A 90 -4.06 145.85 -121.64
C GLU A 90 -4.85 144.53 -121.60
N VAL A 91 -5.44 144.09 -122.71
CA VAL A 91 -6.16 142.80 -122.77
C VAL A 91 -5.18 141.65 -122.57
N THR A 92 -4.06 141.60 -123.28
CA THR A 92 -3.09 140.50 -123.13
C THR A 92 -2.42 140.49 -121.75
N THR A 93 -2.17 141.65 -121.13
CA THR A 93 -1.69 141.69 -119.73
C THR A 93 -2.77 141.26 -118.73
N ARG A 94 -4.05 141.60 -118.94
CA ARG A 94 -5.18 141.09 -118.14
C ARG A 94 -5.36 139.57 -118.31
N GLU A 95 -5.25 139.05 -119.53
CA GLU A 95 -5.32 137.62 -119.83
C GLU A 95 -4.16 136.85 -119.18
N VAL A 96 -2.91 137.30 -119.35
CA VAL A 96 -1.73 136.69 -118.72
C VAL A 96 -1.81 136.78 -117.20
N SER A 97 -2.29 137.90 -116.64
CA SER A 97 -2.53 138.01 -115.20
C SER A 97 -3.64 137.08 -114.71
N GLY A 98 -4.73 136.92 -115.49
CA GLY A 98 -5.82 136.01 -115.17
C GLY A 98 -5.37 134.55 -115.18
N ILE A 99 -4.70 134.11 -116.24
CA ILE A 99 -4.08 132.78 -116.37
C ILE A 99 -3.09 132.53 -115.24
N LYS A 100 -2.26 133.53 -114.89
CA LYS A 100 -1.37 133.45 -113.73
C LYS A 100 -2.16 133.23 -112.43
N THR A 101 -3.20 134.01 -112.15
CA THR A 101 -4.01 133.84 -110.94
C THR A 101 -4.74 132.50 -110.89
N LEU A 102 -5.17 131.97 -112.05
CA LEU A 102 -5.75 130.62 -112.13
C LEU A 102 -4.71 129.57 -111.76
N TYR A 103 -3.53 129.56 -112.39
CA TYR A 103 -2.47 128.61 -112.03
C TYR A 103 -1.96 128.77 -110.59
N GLU A 104 -1.88 129.99 -110.05
CA GLU A 104 -1.54 130.22 -108.64
C GLU A 104 -2.63 129.67 -107.69
N SER A 105 -3.92 129.73 -108.07
CA SER A 105 -5.01 129.10 -107.31
C SER A 105 -5.02 127.57 -107.43
N GLU A 106 -4.82 127.01 -108.62
CA GLU A 106 -4.71 125.55 -108.84
C GLU A 106 -3.50 124.97 -108.08
N LEU A 107 -2.36 125.67 -108.07
CA LEU A 107 -1.19 125.29 -107.28
C LEU A 107 -1.44 125.41 -105.77
N ALA A 108 -2.24 126.37 -105.32
CA ALA A 108 -2.62 126.51 -103.91
C ALA A 108 -3.55 125.36 -103.48
N ASP A 109 -4.57 125.01 -104.27
CA ASP A 109 -5.46 123.89 -103.97
C ASP A 109 -4.77 122.54 -104.11
N ALA A 110 -3.90 122.33 -105.10
CA ALA A 110 -3.10 121.11 -105.21
C ALA A 110 -2.17 120.92 -104.00
N ARG A 111 -1.55 122.00 -103.50
CA ARG A 111 -0.79 121.97 -102.24
C ARG A 111 -1.67 121.68 -101.04
N ARG A 112 -2.86 122.30 -100.95
CA ARG A 112 -3.82 122.08 -99.87
C ARG A 112 -4.28 120.62 -99.80
N VAL A 113 -4.61 120.01 -100.93
CA VAL A 113 -4.97 118.58 -101.01
C VAL A 113 -3.79 117.66 -100.69
N LEU A 114 -2.57 118.00 -101.11
CA LEU A 114 -1.35 117.25 -100.73
C LEU A 114 -1.12 117.29 -99.21
N ASP A 115 -1.28 118.47 -98.61
CA ASP A 115 -1.19 118.69 -97.17
C ASP A 115 -2.32 117.97 -96.39
N GLU A 116 -3.55 118.00 -96.89
CA GLU A 116 -4.71 117.30 -96.31
C GLU A 116 -4.50 115.78 -96.36
N THR A 117 -4.17 115.22 -97.52
CA THR A 117 -3.87 113.78 -97.67
C THR A 117 -2.62 113.34 -96.90
N ALA A 118 -1.62 114.21 -96.72
CA ALA A 118 -0.47 113.94 -95.84
C ALA A 118 -0.87 113.88 -94.36
N ARG A 119 -1.75 114.77 -93.89
CA ARG A 119 -2.33 114.71 -92.52
C ARG A 119 -3.18 113.46 -92.32
N GLU A 120 -4.02 113.11 -93.29
CA GLU A 120 -4.83 111.88 -93.24
C GLU A 120 -3.96 110.62 -93.23
N ARG A 121 -2.94 110.55 -94.09
CA ARG A 121 -1.96 109.45 -94.07
C ARG A 121 -1.25 109.34 -92.73
N ALA A 122 -0.80 110.45 -92.15
CA ALA A 122 -0.15 110.46 -90.84
C ALA A 122 -1.11 110.00 -89.73
N ARG A 123 -2.38 110.45 -89.77
CA ARG A 123 -3.44 110.03 -88.85
C ARG A 123 -3.72 108.53 -88.96
N LEU A 124 -3.96 108.02 -90.17
CA LEU A 124 -4.19 106.60 -90.43
C LEU A 124 -2.99 105.74 -90.02
N GLN A 125 -1.76 106.25 -90.18
CA GLN A 125 -0.55 105.55 -89.74
C GLN A 125 -0.41 105.51 -88.21
N ILE A 126 -0.89 106.53 -87.49
CA ILE A 126 -0.99 106.51 -86.02
C ILE A 126 -2.10 105.57 -85.56
N GLU A 127 -3.28 105.61 -86.19
CA GLU A 127 -4.42 104.73 -85.87
C GLU A 127 -4.08 103.25 -86.14
N LEU A 128 -3.43 102.94 -87.25
CA LEU A 128 -2.87 101.61 -87.55
C LEU A 128 -1.76 101.20 -86.57
N GLY A 129 -0.98 102.14 -86.04
CA GLY A 129 -0.03 101.89 -84.97
C GLY A 129 -0.70 101.50 -83.64
N LYS A 130 -1.76 102.22 -83.25
CA LYS A 130 -2.57 101.92 -82.06
C LYS A 130 -3.25 100.56 -82.17
N LEU A 131 -3.97 100.31 -83.26
CA LEU A 131 -4.66 99.04 -83.51
C LEU A 131 -3.70 97.84 -83.51
N LYS A 132 -2.45 98.01 -83.96
CA LYS A 132 -1.41 96.96 -83.84
C LYS A 132 -0.97 96.73 -82.40
N ALA A 133 -0.79 97.78 -81.60
CA ALA A 133 -0.44 97.66 -80.18
C ALA A 133 -1.57 97.00 -79.38
N GLU A 134 -2.82 97.41 -79.62
CA GLU A 134 -4.04 96.83 -79.03
C GLU A 134 -4.20 95.35 -79.43
N LEU A 135 -3.96 95.01 -80.71
CA LEU A 135 -3.95 93.62 -81.18
C LEU A 135 -2.83 92.79 -80.54
N GLU A 136 -1.63 93.35 -80.36
CA GLU A 136 -0.54 92.67 -79.64
C GLU A 136 -0.87 92.44 -78.16
N GLU A 137 -1.46 93.42 -77.48
CA GLU A 137 -1.86 93.31 -76.07
C GLU A 137 -3.01 92.30 -75.91
N ALA A 138 -4.01 92.34 -76.79
CA ALA A 138 -5.08 91.34 -76.85
C ALA A 138 -4.51 89.93 -77.06
N ASN A 139 -3.56 89.74 -77.99
CA ASN A 139 -2.89 88.45 -78.21
C ASN A 139 -2.06 87.99 -76.99
N LYS A 140 -1.36 88.90 -76.30
CA LYS A 140 -0.64 88.60 -75.05
C LYS A 140 -1.62 88.18 -73.95
N SER A 141 -2.78 88.83 -73.87
CA SER A 141 -3.85 88.49 -72.93
C SER A 141 -4.50 87.13 -73.22
N SER A 142 -4.74 86.81 -74.51
CA SER A 142 -5.31 85.52 -74.94
C SER A 142 -4.35 84.38 -74.59
N LYS A 143 -3.07 84.48 -74.97
CA LYS A 143 -2.06 83.47 -74.64
C LYS A 143 -1.88 83.26 -73.13
N LYS A 144 -2.04 84.31 -72.32
CA LYS A 144 -2.05 84.18 -70.85
C LYS A 144 -3.29 83.44 -70.35
N ARG A 145 -4.48 83.73 -70.90
CA ARG A 145 -5.74 83.04 -70.59
C ARG A 145 -5.75 81.58 -71.05
N GLU A 146 -5.16 81.28 -72.21
CA GLU A 146 -4.93 79.93 -72.72
C GLU A 146 -3.99 79.13 -71.79
N GLY A 147 -2.91 79.76 -71.32
CA GLY A 147 -2.03 79.18 -70.29
C GLY A 147 -2.77 78.90 -68.99
N GLU A 148 -3.52 79.87 -68.47
CA GLU A 148 -4.35 79.71 -67.26
C GLU A 148 -5.39 78.60 -67.42
N LEU A 149 -6.03 78.49 -68.59
CA LEU A 149 -7.01 77.46 -68.92
C LEU A 149 -6.38 76.06 -68.99
N THR A 150 -5.20 75.90 -69.62
CA THR A 150 -4.52 74.59 -69.71
C THR A 150 -4.07 74.10 -68.33
N VAL A 151 -3.58 74.99 -67.46
CA VAL A 151 -3.26 74.66 -66.06
C VAL A 151 -4.51 74.27 -65.26
N ALA A 152 -5.63 74.98 -65.45
CA ALA A 152 -6.90 74.62 -64.82
C ALA A 152 -7.42 73.26 -65.32
N GLN A 153 -7.34 72.98 -66.62
CA GLN A 153 -7.71 71.69 -67.21
C GLN A 153 -6.83 70.52 -66.73
N GLY A 154 -5.53 70.76 -66.50
CA GLY A 154 -4.65 69.78 -65.86
C GLY A 154 -5.14 69.46 -64.45
N ARG A 155 -5.32 70.49 -63.61
CA ARG A 155 -5.79 70.35 -62.23
C ARG A 155 -7.17 69.68 -62.12
N VAL A 156 -8.06 69.88 -63.08
CA VAL A 156 -9.35 69.17 -63.13
C VAL A 156 -9.14 67.67 -63.34
N LYS A 157 -8.30 67.26 -64.30
CA LYS A 157 -7.98 65.84 -64.55
C LYS A 157 -7.29 65.18 -63.36
N ASP A 158 -6.39 65.91 -62.69
CA ASP A 158 -5.75 65.42 -61.47
C ASP A 158 -6.81 65.12 -60.38
N LEU A 159 -7.75 66.05 -60.17
CA LEU A 159 -8.84 65.88 -59.20
C LEU A 159 -9.84 64.79 -59.60
N GLU A 160 -10.17 64.65 -60.89
CA GLU A 160 -11.00 63.54 -61.41
C GLU A 160 -10.33 62.18 -61.15
N SER A 161 -9.01 62.07 -61.35
CA SER A 161 -8.26 60.84 -61.09
C SER A 161 -8.21 60.48 -59.60
N LEU A 162 -8.08 61.48 -58.72
CA LEU A 162 -8.13 61.30 -57.26
C LEU A 162 -9.55 60.93 -56.79
N PHE A 163 -10.58 61.53 -57.39
CA PHE A 163 -11.98 61.22 -57.10
C PHE A 163 -12.29 59.76 -57.44
N HIS A 164 -12.06 59.32 -58.67
CA HIS A 164 -12.31 57.93 -59.07
C HIS A 164 -11.47 56.91 -58.29
N ARG A 165 -10.25 57.29 -57.90
CA ARG A 165 -9.45 56.48 -56.97
C ARG A 165 -10.13 56.33 -55.60
N SER A 166 -10.63 57.43 -55.03
CA SER A 166 -11.35 57.39 -53.74
C SER A 166 -12.69 56.66 -53.83
N GLU A 167 -13.39 56.72 -54.97
CA GLU A 167 -14.59 55.90 -55.23
C GLU A 167 -14.26 54.40 -55.25
N ALA A 168 -13.16 54.01 -55.91
CA ALA A 168 -12.72 52.61 -55.96
C ALA A 168 -12.25 52.10 -54.59
N GLU A 169 -11.49 52.90 -53.84
CA GLU A 169 -11.06 52.57 -52.47
C GLU A 169 -12.26 52.45 -51.51
N LEU A 170 -13.28 53.32 -51.65
CA LEU A 170 -14.55 53.21 -50.91
C LEU A 170 -15.36 51.97 -51.32
N ALA A 171 -15.44 51.65 -52.61
CA ALA A 171 -16.17 50.49 -53.11
C ALA A 171 -15.54 49.18 -52.64
N ALA A 172 -14.21 49.09 -52.58
CA ALA A 172 -13.48 47.98 -51.99
C ALA A 172 -13.79 47.85 -50.49
N ALA A 173 -13.63 48.92 -49.71
CA ALA A 173 -13.91 48.91 -48.27
C ALA A 173 -15.38 48.54 -47.95
N LEU A 174 -16.34 48.92 -48.80
CA LEU A 174 -17.75 48.50 -48.69
C LEU A 174 -17.99 47.03 -49.10
N SER A 175 -17.12 46.44 -49.91
CA SER A 175 -17.13 45.00 -50.19
C SER A 175 -16.55 44.21 -49.02
N ASP A 176 -15.38 44.61 -48.53
CA ASP A 176 -14.68 43.97 -47.41
C ASP A 176 -15.54 44.03 -46.14
N LYS A 177 -16.19 45.17 -45.88
CA LYS A 177 -17.16 45.32 -44.80
C LYS A 177 -18.28 44.28 -44.88
N ARG A 178 -18.87 44.04 -46.06
CA ARG A 178 -19.95 43.04 -46.22
C ARG A 178 -19.46 41.62 -45.97
N GLY A 179 -18.23 41.30 -46.40
CA GLY A 179 -17.58 40.03 -46.10
C GLY A 179 -17.44 39.81 -44.58
N LEU A 180 -16.88 40.80 -43.88
CA LEU A 180 -16.77 40.77 -42.42
C LEU A 180 -18.13 40.72 -41.71
N GLU A 181 -19.17 41.36 -42.25
CA GLU A 181 -20.54 41.27 -41.74
C GLU A 181 -21.14 39.86 -41.93
N SER A 182 -20.85 39.16 -43.03
CA SER A 182 -21.20 37.73 -43.18
C SER A 182 -20.39 36.82 -42.28
N ASP A 183 -19.06 36.99 -42.18
CA ASP A 183 -18.19 36.17 -41.33
C ASP A 183 -18.63 36.26 -39.86
N VAL A 184 -18.94 37.46 -39.39
CA VAL A 184 -19.46 37.70 -38.03
C VAL A 184 -20.86 37.09 -37.83
N ALA A 185 -21.70 37.02 -38.87
CA ALA A 185 -22.99 36.33 -38.79
C ALA A 185 -22.81 34.80 -38.74
N GLU A 186 -21.90 34.23 -39.54
CA GLU A 186 -21.58 32.81 -39.50
C GLU A 186 -20.95 32.39 -38.18
N LEU A 187 -19.98 33.15 -37.66
CA LEU A 187 -19.36 32.88 -36.35
C LEU A 187 -20.38 32.93 -35.20
N ARG A 188 -21.35 33.86 -35.23
CA ARG A 188 -22.47 33.88 -34.27
C ARG A 188 -23.36 32.65 -34.40
N ALA A 189 -23.65 32.20 -35.63
CA ALA A 189 -24.43 30.99 -35.87
C ALA A 189 -23.68 29.70 -35.51
N GLN A 190 -22.35 29.70 -35.54
CA GLN A 190 -21.52 28.60 -35.03
C GLN A 190 -21.48 28.61 -33.50
N LEU A 191 -21.30 29.78 -32.86
CA LEU A 191 -21.33 29.93 -31.41
C LEU A 191 -22.64 29.45 -30.81
N ALA A 192 -23.79 29.91 -31.33
CA ALA A 192 -25.11 29.48 -30.85
C ALA A 192 -25.30 27.95 -30.92
N LYS A 193 -24.84 27.30 -32.00
CA LYS A 193 -24.88 25.83 -32.14
C LYS A 193 -23.98 25.12 -31.12
N ALA A 194 -22.84 25.70 -30.77
CA ALA A 194 -21.94 25.17 -29.74
C ALA A 194 -22.53 25.36 -28.33
N GLU A 195 -23.18 26.49 -28.06
CA GLU A 195 -23.91 26.77 -26.82
C GLU A 195 -25.10 25.82 -26.63
N ASP A 196 -25.92 25.61 -27.67
CA ASP A 196 -27.00 24.61 -27.69
C ASP A 196 -26.45 23.19 -27.45
N GLY A 197 -25.38 22.81 -28.15
CA GLY A 197 -24.73 21.51 -27.99
C GLY A 197 -24.19 21.29 -26.57
N HIS A 198 -23.55 22.30 -25.98
CA HIS A 198 -23.10 22.28 -24.60
C HIS A 198 -24.28 22.19 -23.61
N ALA A 199 -25.36 22.91 -23.84
CA ALA A 199 -26.56 22.85 -23.01
C ALA A 199 -27.27 21.48 -23.06
N VAL A 200 -27.21 20.78 -24.20
CA VAL A 200 -27.68 19.39 -24.32
C VAL A 200 -26.74 18.43 -23.58
N ALA A 201 -25.42 18.52 -23.81
CA ALA A 201 -24.43 17.67 -23.16
C ALA A 201 -24.46 17.80 -21.63
N LYS A 202 -24.61 19.03 -21.11
CA LYS A 202 -24.77 19.29 -19.67
C LYS A 202 -26.03 18.62 -19.11
N LYS A 203 -27.18 18.74 -19.79
CA LYS A 203 -28.44 18.07 -19.40
C LYS A 203 -28.41 16.54 -19.55
N GLN A 204 -27.47 16.00 -20.32
CA GLN A 204 -27.19 14.55 -20.35
C GLN A 204 -26.35 14.17 -19.15
N LEU A 205 -25.23 14.86 -18.88
CA LEU A 205 -24.39 14.64 -17.71
C LEU A 205 -25.18 14.70 -16.40
N GLU A 206 -26.02 15.73 -16.21
CA GLU A 206 -26.91 15.88 -15.03
C GLU A 206 -27.82 14.65 -14.81
N LYS A 207 -28.31 14.03 -15.89
CA LYS A 207 -29.15 12.82 -15.82
C LYS A 207 -28.34 11.56 -15.55
N GLU A 208 -27.19 11.39 -16.19
CA GLU A 208 -26.31 10.26 -15.94
C GLU A 208 -25.77 10.30 -14.51
N THR A 209 -25.43 11.48 -13.96
CA THR A 209 -25.04 11.60 -12.54
C THR A 209 -26.16 11.22 -11.58
N LEU A 210 -27.41 11.59 -11.89
CA LEU A 210 -28.56 11.20 -11.06
C LEU A 210 -28.81 9.70 -11.15
N MET A 211 -28.80 9.11 -12.35
CA MET A 211 -28.94 7.66 -12.53
C MET A 211 -27.78 6.86 -11.91
N ARG A 212 -26.56 7.41 -11.89
CA ARG A 212 -25.42 6.81 -11.18
C ARG A 212 -25.69 6.74 -9.68
N VAL A 213 -26.11 7.86 -9.07
CA VAL A 213 -26.44 7.94 -7.64
C VAL A 213 -27.63 7.03 -7.28
N ASP A 214 -28.69 6.99 -8.10
CA ASP A 214 -29.84 6.09 -7.89
C ASP A 214 -29.42 4.60 -7.93
N LEU A 215 -28.47 4.24 -8.79
CA LEU A 215 -27.90 2.89 -8.86
C LEU A 215 -26.94 2.60 -7.71
N GLU A 216 -26.10 3.55 -7.31
CA GLU A 216 -25.20 3.46 -6.15
C GLU A 216 -25.99 3.22 -4.86
N ASN A 217 -27.03 4.03 -4.61
CA ASN A 217 -27.96 3.85 -3.49
C ASN A 217 -28.64 2.46 -3.51
N ARG A 218 -29.10 2.02 -4.69
CA ARG A 218 -29.74 0.71 -4.82
C ARG A 218 -28.77 -0.46 -4.62
N CYS A 219 -27.51 -0.30 -5.02
CA CYS A 219 -26.45 -1.27 -4.73
C CYS A 219 -26.15 -1.33 -3.22
N GLN A 220 -26.12 -0.19 -2.52
CA GLN A 220 -25.97 -0.15 -1.06
C GLN A 220 -27.13 -0.88 -0.35
N SER A 221 -28.39 -0.58 -0.68
CA SER A 221 -29.54 -1.30 -0.07
C SER A 221 -29.54 -2.81 -0.37
N LEU A 222 -29.07 -3.23 -1.56
CA LEU A 222 -28.91 -4.66 -1.88
C LEU A 222 -27.75 -5.31 -1.15
N GLN A 223 -26.68 -4.57 -0.85
CA GLN A 223 -25.56 -5.01 0.00
C GLN A 223 -26.06 -5.21 1.44
N GLU A 224 -26.77 -4.24 2.00
CA GLU A 224 -27.39 -4.29 3.32
C GLU A 224 -28.39 -5.46 3.45
N GLU A 225 -29.28 -5.65 2.47
CA GLU A 225 -30.17 -6.81 2.41
C GLU A 225 -29.42 -8.15 2.40
N LEU A 226 -28.28 -8.21 1.69
CA LEU A 226 -27.49 -9.41 1.53
C LEU A 226 -26.70 -9.74 2.81
N ASP A 227 -26.14 -8.73 3.46
CA ASP A 227 -25.40 -8.88 4.71
C ASP A 227 -26.34 -9.13 5.90
N PHE A 228 -27.55 -8.54 5.92
CA PHE A 228 -28.63 -8.94 6.83
C PHE A 228 -29.00 -10.42 6.64
N ARG A 229 -29.19 -10.87 5.39
CA ARG A 229 -29.48 -12.30 5.10
C ARG A 229 -28.34 -13.22 5.52
N LYS A 230 -27.07 -12.85 5.31
CA LYS A 230 -25.92 -13.60 5.84
C LYS A 230 -26.02 -13.75 7.36
N ASN A 231 -26.21 -12.65 8.08
CA ASN A 231 -26.25 -12.65 9.54
C ASN A 231 -27.37 -13.56 10.07
N VAL A 232 -28.58 -13.48 9.49
CA VAL A 232 -29.69 -14.38 9.82
C VAL A 232 -29.33 -15.85 9.56
N PHE A 233 -28.77 -16.18 8.38
CA PHE A 233 -28.35 -17.56 8.10
C PHE A 233 -27.22 -18.05 9.03
N GLU A 234 -26.28 -17.18 9.42
CA GLU A 234 -25.27 -17.55 10.40
C GLU A 234 -25.88 -17.76 11.80
N GLU A 235 -26.88 -16.98 12.21
CA GLU A 235 -27.60 -17.21 13.46
C GLU A 235 -28.41 -18.50 13.45
N GLU A 236 -29.10 -18.82 12.35
CA GLU A 236 -29.77 -20.12 12.15
C GLU A 236 -28.76 -21.28 12.22
N VAL A 237 -27.57 -21.13 11.62
CA VAL A 237 -26.48 -22.12 11.68
C VAL A 237 -25.88 -22.21 13.10
N ARG A 238 -25.69 -21.09 13.81
CA ARG A 238 -25.26 -21.08 15.22
C ARG A 238 -26.30 -21.75 16.10
N GLU A 239 -27.60 -21.50 15.90
CA GLU A 239 -28.66 -22.07 16.73
C GLU A 239 -28.88 -23.56 16.44
N THR A 240 -28.85 -23.99 15.17
CA THR A 240 -28.93 -25.42 14.81
C THR A 240 -27.70 -26.20 15.30
N ARG A 241 -26.50 -25.62 15.26
CA ARG A 241 -25.31 -26.18 15.94
C ARG A 241 -25.53 -26.30 17.45
N ARG A 242 -25.94 -25.23 18.15
CA ARG A 242 -26.29 -25.24 19.59
C ARG A 242 -27.42 -26.22 19.94
N ARG A 243 -28.35 -26.53 19.02
CA ARG A 243 -29.38 -27.58 19.17
C ARG A 243 -28.85 -29.00 18.93
N HIS A 244 -27.80 -29.16 18.14
CA HIS A 244 -27.14 -30.46 17.93
C HIS A 244 -26.19 -30.78 19.08
N GLU A 245 -25.36 -29.81 19.47
CA GLU A 245 -24.43 -29.86 20.59
C GLU A 245 -25.12 -30.21 21.91
N ARG A 246 -26.22 -29.53 22.26
CA ARG A 246 -27.05 -29.90 23.42
C ARG A 246 -27.51 -31.35 23.37
N ARG A 247 -28.01 -31.84 22.23
CA ARG A 247 -28.44 -33.24 22.06
C ARG A 247 -27.28 -34.24 22.15
N LEU A 248 -26.06 -33.87 21.74
CA LEU A 248 -24.87 -34.70 21.95
C LEU A 248 -24.53 -34.77 23.43
N VAL A 249 -24.46 -33.62 24.12
CA VAL A 249 -24.19 -33.56 25.57
C VAL A 249 -25.28 -34.28 26.39
N GLU A 250 -26.55 -34.18 26.01
CA GLU A 250 -27.66 -34.93 26.61
C GLU A 250 -27.49 -36.45 26.43
N VAL A 251 -27.13 -36.91 25.22
CA VAL A 251 -26.92 -38.34 24.93
C VAL A 251 -25.66 -38.87 25.62
N ASP A 252 -24.56 -38.14 25.61
CA ASP A 252 -23.30 -38.57 26.23
C ASP A 252 -23.33 -38.46 27.75
N SER A 253 -24.06 -37.50 28.32
CA SER A 253 -24.38 -37.47 29.76
C SER A 253 -25.29 -38.64 30.15
N SER A 254 -26.30 -38.99 29.33
CA SER A 254 -27.15 -40.16 29.58
C SER A 254 -26.35 -41.46 29.52
N ARG A 255 -25.44 -41.61 28.54
CA ARG A 255 -24.51 -42.74 28.44
C ARG A 255 -23.56 -42.80 29.64
N GLN A 256 -23.00 -41.67 30.05
CA GLN A 256 -22.11 -41.60 31.21
C GLN A 256 -22.86 -42.04 32.48
N GLN A 257 -24.08 -41.54 32.70
CA GLN A 257 -24.95 -41.98 33.80
C GLN A 257 -25.29 -43.48 33.72
N GLU A 258 -25.56 -44.03 32.53
CA GLU A 258 -25.73 -45.47 32.34
C GLU A 258 -24.46 -46.28 32.69
N TYR A 259 -23.28 -45.80 32.29
CA TYR A 259 -22.01 -46.47 32.61
C TYR A 259 -21.69 -46.38 34.11
N ASP A 260 -21.84 -45.21 34.72
CA ASP A 260 -21.62 -45.00 36.15
C ASP A 260 -22.64 -45.80 36.99
N PHE A 261 -23.91 -45.88 36.56
CA PHE A 261 -24.91 -46.73 37.20
C PHE A 261 -24.58 -48.21 37.09
N ARG A 262 -24.21 -48.71 35.90
CA ARG A 262 -23.81 -50.12 35.70
C ARG A 262 -22.55 -50.46 36.49
N MET A 263 -21.58 -49.54 36.55
CA MET A 263 -20.35 -49.72 37.33
C MET A 263 -20.63 -49.70 38.83
N ALA A 264 -21.47 -48.79 39.31
CA ALA A 264 -21.90 -48.74 40.72
C ALA A 264 -22.68 -50.01 41.10
N GLN A 265 -23.59 -50.49 40.23
CA GLN A 265 -24.30 -51.74 40.43
C GLN A 265 -23.33 -52.93 40.49
N ALA A 266 -22.38 -53.06 39.56
CA ALA A 266 -21.39 -54.13 39.56
C ALA A 266 -20.48 -54.09 40.80
N LEU A 267 -20.10 -52.89 41.28
CA LEU A 267 -19.34 -52.71 42.51
C LEU A 267 -20.16 -53.08 43.76
N GLU A 268 -21.45 -52.78 43.78
CA GLU A 268 -22.34 -53.11 44.90
C GLU A 268 -22.71 -54.60 44.91
N GLU A 269 -22.89 -55.23 43.74
CA GLU A 269 -23.01 -56.70 43.62
C GLU A 269 -21.72 -57.39 44.07
N LEU A 270 -20.54 -56.88 43.73
CA LEU A 270 -19.27 -57.38 44.23
C LEU A 270 -19.14 -57.19 45.75
N ARG A 271 -19.58 -56.06 46.33
CA ARG A 271 -19.62 -55.86 47.78
C ARG A 271 -20.55 -56.87 48.45
N GLY A 272 -21.79 -56.99 47.96
CA GLY A 272 -22.76 -57.97 48.45
C GLY A 272 -22.26 -59.42 48.37
N GLN A 273 -21.49 -59.77 47.33
CA GLN A 273 -20.83 -61.08 47.24
C GLN A 273 -19.74 -61.26 48.30
N HIS A 274 -18.90 -60.25 48.56
CA HIS A 274 -17.89 -60.31 49.63
C HIS A 274 -18.52 -60.33 51.02
N ASP A 275 -19.55 -59.52 51.27
CA ASP A 275 -20.28 -59.49 52.55
C ASP A 275 -21.02 -60.81 52.80
N GLU A 276 -21.62 -61.42 51.78
CA GLU A 276 -22.22 -62.74 51.87
C GLU A 276 -21.17 -63.84 52.10
N GLN A 277 -20.00 -63.78 51.44
CA GLN A 277 -18.87 -64.67 51.74
C GLN A 277 -18.40 -64.52 53.20
N VAL A 278 -18.24 -63.29 53.69
CA VAL A 278 -17.88 -63.01 55.10
C VAL A 278 -18.97 -63.50 56.05
N ARG A 279 -20.25 -63.34 55.70
CA ARG A 279 -21.39 -63.84 56.48
C ARG A 279 -21.41 -65.38 56.53
N LEU A 280 -21.13 -66.04 55.41
CA LEU A 280 -21.03 -67.51 55.34
C LEU A 280 -19.82 -68.01 56.13
N TYR A 281 -18.62 -67.44 55.95
CA TYR A 281 -17.46 -67.78 56.77
C TYR A 281 -17.69 -67.53 58.27
N LYS A 282 -18.41 -66.47 58.65
CA LYS A 282 -18.81 -66.21 60.04
C LYS A 282 -19.78 -67.27 60.54
N LEU A 283 -20.77 -67.68 59.73
CA LEU A 283 -21.74 -68.71 60.09
C LEU A 283 -21.08 -70.11 60.22
N GLU A 284 -20.16 -70.47 59.32
CA GLU A 284 -19.35 -71.68 59.41
C GLU A 284 -18.44 -71.67 60.64
N LEU A 285 -17.84 -70.51 60.96
CA LEU A 285 -17.04 -70.33 62.16
C LEU A 285 -17.90 -70.45 63.43
N GLU A 286 -19.08 -69.85 63.46
CA GLU A 286 -20.06 -69.99 64.55
C GLU A 286 -20.51 -71.44 64.71
N GLN A 287 -20.86 -72.13 63.62
CA GLN A 287 -21.23 -73.56 63.64
C GLN A 287 -20.08 -74.45 64.13
N THR A 288 -18.84 -74.20 63.70
CA THR A 288 -17.68 -74.99 64.18
C THR A 288 -17.31 -74.66 65.63
N TYR A 289 -17.52 -73.44 66.12
CA TYR A 289 -17.44 -73.13 67.55
C TYR A 289 -18.57 -73.82 68.33
N GLN A 290 -19.78 -73.84 67.81
CA GLN A 290 -20.94 -74.47 68.46
C GLN A 290 -20.77 -75.99 68.53
N ALA A 291 -20.31 -76.63 67.47
CA ALA A 291 -19.94 -78.05 67.46
C ALA A 291 -18.77 -78.38 68.41
N LYS A 292 -17.77 -77.50 68.54
CA LYS A 292 -16.70 -77.64 69.55
C LYS A 292 -17.25 -77.49 70.98
N LEU A 293 -18.14 -76.53 71.22
CA LEU A 293 -18.80 -76.34 72.51
C LEU A 293 -19.67 -77.54 72.88
N ASP A 294 -20.44 -78.09 71.95
CA ASP A 294 -21.31 -79.23 72.20
C ASP A 294 -20.51 -80.54 72.34
N SER A 295 -19.40 -80.69 71.61
CA SER A 295 -18.42 -81.76 71.86
C SER A 295 -17.75 -81.64 73.24
N ALA A 296 -17.43 -80.42 73.68
CA ALA A 296 -16.87 -80.16 75.02
C ALA A 296 -17.90 -80.38 76.14
N LYS A 297 -19.17 -79.99 75.95
CA LYS A 297 -20.28 -80.35 76.86
C LYS A 297 -20.44 -81.85 76.95
N LEU A 298 -20.47 -82.55 75.80
CA LEU A 298 -20.67 -84.00 75.77
C LEU A 298 -19.50 -84.76 76.41
N SER A 299 -18.27 -84.26 76.31
CA SER A 299 -17.13 -84.81 77.06
C SER A 299 -17.19 -84.47 78.56
N SER A 300 -17.69 -83.29 78.94
CA SER A 300 -18.00 -82.97 80.35
C SER A 300 -19.08 -83.91 80.90
N ASP A 301 -20.20 -84.08 80.21
CA ASP A 301 -21.27 -85.01 80.56
C ASP A 301 -20.76 -86.46 80.70
N GLN A 302 -19.82 -86.88 79.86
CA GLN A 302 -19.17 -88.19 79.97
C GLN A 302 -18.27 -88.27 81.22
N ASN A 303 -17.49 -87.23 81.50
CA ASN A 303 -16.68 -87.14 82.71
C ASN A 303 -17.54 -87.09 83.99
N ASP A 304 -18.66 -86.37 83.98
CA ASP A 304 -19.61 -86.29 85.08
C ASP A 304 -20.36 -87.61 85.29
N LYS A 305 -20.72 -88.34 84.22
CA LYS A 305 -21.28 -89.71 84.30
C LYS A 305 -20.24 -90.71 84.81
N ALA A 306 -18.98 -90.60 84.40
CA ALA A 306 -17.89 -91.41 84.95
C ALA A 306 -17.65 -91.07 86.44
N ALA A 307 -17.72 -89.80 86.82
CA ALA A 307 -17.59 -89.36 88.20
C ALA A 307 -18.81 -89.75 89.07
N SER A 308 -20.03 -89.82 88.53
CA SER A 308 -21.19 -90.35 89.24
C SER A 308 -21.09 -91.85 89.41
N ALA A 309 -20.71 -92.59 88.36
CA ALA A 309 -20.48 -94.04 88.44
C ALA A 309 -19.40 -94.38 89.48
N ALA A 310 -18.24 -93.70 89.44
CA ALA A 310 -17.17 -93.89 90.45
C ALA A 310 -17.63 -93.52 91.88
N ARG A 311 -18.52 -92.52 92.04
CA ARG A 311 -19.15 -92.21 93.34
C ARG A 311 -20.14 -93.28 93.78
N GLU A 312 -20.80 -93.98 92.86
CA GLU A 312 -21.73 -95.07 93.15
C GLU A 312 -20.97 -96.36 93.47
N GLU A 313 -19.97 -96.75 92.69
CA GLU A 313 -19.02 -97.82 93.00
C GLU A 313 -18.40 -97.62 94.40
N LEU A 314 -18.04 -96.38 94.75
CA LEU A 314 -17.49 -96.03 96.06
C LEU A 314 -18.53 -96.05 97.19
N LYS A 315 -19.82 -95.75 96.92
CA LYS A 315 -20.91 -96.01 97.88
C LYS A 315 -21.11 -97.50 98.09
N GLU A 316 -21.17 -98.30 97.02
CA GLU A 316 -21.29 -99.75 97.13
C GLU A 316 -20.09 -100.37 97.85
N ALA A 317 -18.87 -99.89 97.58
CA ALA A 317 -17.67 -100.32 98.29
C ALA A 317 -17.75 -100.02 99.79
N ARG A 318 -18.29 -98.86 100.19
CA ARG A 318 -18.58 -98.54 101.60
C ARG A 318 -19.62 -99.51 102.19
N MET A 319 -20.75 -99.74 101.52
CA MET A 319 -21.76 -100.71 101.96
C MET A 319 -21.20 -102.14 102.09
N ARG A 320 -20.31 -102.56 101.17
CA ARG A 320 -19.59 -103.84 101.25
C ARG A 320 -18.65 -103.89 102.45
N VAL A 321 -17.90 -102.81 102.71
CA VAL A 321 -17.00 -102.70 103.87
C VAL A 321 -17.79 -102.70 105.18
N GLU A 322 -18.92 -102.01 105.26
CA GLU A 322 -19.82 -102.01 106.44
C GLU A 322 -20.41 -103.42 106.69
N SER A 323 -20.86 -104.10 105.63
CA SER A 323 -21.37 -105.48 105.71
C SER A 323 -20.28 -106.49 106.15
N LEU A 324 -19.08 -106.40 105.57
CA LEU A 324 -17.93 -107.23 105.97
C LEU A 324 -17.44 -106.90 107.39
N SER A 325 -17.52 -105.64 107.81
CA SER A 325 -17.21 -105.22 109.20
C SER A 325 -18.24 -105.78 110.19
N TYR A 326 -19.52 -105.83 109.82
CA TYR A 326 -20.55 -106.50 110.62
C TYR A 326 -20.27 -108.01 110.74
N GLN A 327 -19.94 -108.69 109.64
CA GLN A 327 -19.56 -110.11 109.63
C GLN A 327 -18.30 -110.39 110.48
N LEU A 328 -17.26 -109.56 110.35
CA LEU A 328 -16.06 -109.63 111.20
C LEU A 328 -16.40 -109.45 112.69
N SER A 329 -17.28 -108.50 113.04
CA SER A 329 -17.71 -108.33 114.44
C SER A 329 -18.47 -109.55 114.99
N GLY A 330 -19.19 -110.27 114.13
CA GLY A 330 -19.86 -111.53 114.47
C GLY A 330 -18.87 -112.67 114.73
N LEU A 331 -17.90 -112.86 113.83
CA LEU A 331 -16.83 -113.84 113.99
C LEU A 331 -15.92 -113.53 115.20
N GLN A 332 -15.62 -112.26 115.45
CA GLN A 332 -14.80 -111.84 116.59
C GLN A 332 -15.48 -112.13 117.95
N LYS A 333 -16.81 -112.02 118.02
CA LYS A 333 -17.59 -112.47 119.20
C LYS A 333 -17.61 -113.99 119.37
N GLN A 334 -17.53 -114.75 118.27
CA GLN A 334 -17.40 -116.21 118.34
C GLN A 334 -15.99 -116.63 118.77
N ALA A 335 -14.95 -115.91 118.35
CA ALA A 335 -13.58 -116.12 118.79
C ALA A 335 -13.42 -115.87 120.30
N SER A 336 -13.88 -114.72 120.82
CA SER A 336 -13.78 -114.45 122.26
C SER A 336 -14.54 -115.48 123.11
N ALA A 337 -15.72 -115.92 122.66
CA ALA A 337 -16.50 -116.98 123.33
C ALA A 337 -15.88 -118.39 123.24
N ALA A 338 -14.84 -118.57 122.43
CA ALA A 338 -13.99 -119.77 122.43
C ALA A 338 -12.75 -119.58 123.32
N GLU A 339 -12.12 -118.41 123.31
CA GLU A 339 -11.01 -118.04 124.19
C GLU A 339 -11.38 -118.11 125.67
N ASP A 340 -12.56 -117.64 126.06
CA ASP A 340 -13.01 -117.69 127.46
C ASP A 340 -13.27 -119.13 127.94
N ARG A 341 -13.76 -120.02 127.06
CA ARG A 341 -13.84 -121.47 127.35
C ARG A 341 -12.46 -122.12 127.52
N ILE A 342 -11.45 -121.63 126.83
CA ILE A 342 -10.07 -122.12 127.01
C ILE A 342 -9.56 -121.68 128.39
N ARG A 343 -9.83 -120.43 128.83
CA ARG A 343 -9.49 -119.97 130.18
C ARG A 343 -10.12 -120.82 131.28
N GLU A 344 -11.40 -121.16 131.20
CA GLU A 344 -12.08 -122.03 132.18
C GLU A 344 -11.40 -123.41 132.31
N LEU A 345 -10.92 -123.98 131.20
CA LEU A 345 -10.20 -125.25 131.16
C LEU A 345 -8.74 -125.12 131.64
N GLU A 346 -8.09 -123.98 131.42
CA GLU A 346 -6.74 -123.70 131.93
C GLU A 346 -6.74 -123.43 133.45
N GLU A 347 -7.74 -122.70 133.95
CA GLU A 347 -7.88 -122.35 135.38
C GLU A 347 -8.22 -123.58 136.24
N THR A 348 -9.07 -124.47 135.74
CA THR A 348 -9.34 -125.77 136.40
C THR A 348 -8.08 -126.64 136.46
N MET A 349 -7.32 -126.76 135.36
CA MET A 349 -6.04 -127.47 135.31
C MET A 349 -4.95 -126.82 136.19
N ALA A 350 -4.97 -125.50 136.39
CA ALA A 350 -4.09 -124.82 137.34
C ALA A 350 -4.49 -125.12 138.79
N GLY A 351 -5.79 -125.07 139.11
CA GLY A 351 -6.33 -125.37 140.43
C GLY A 351 -6.14 -126.82 140.88
N GLU A 352 -5.81 -127.75 139.99
CA GLU A 352 -5.33 -129.09 140.36
C GLU A 352 -3.83 -129.12 140.70
N ARG A 353 -2.99 -128.44 139.90
CA ARG A 353 -1.53 -128.38 140.12
C ARG A 353 -1.16 -127.77 141.47
N ASP A 354 -1.84 -126.71 141.89
CA ASP A 354 -1.56 -126.06 143.18
C ASP A 354 -2.02 -126.87 144.40
N LYS A 355 -2.95 -127.83 144.25
CA LYS A 355 -3.27 -128.80 145.33
C LYS A 355 -2.11 -129.76 145.56
N PHE A 356 -1.48 -130.23 144.49
CA PHE A 356 -0.30 -131.11 144.60
C PHE A 356 0.93 -130.36 145.11
N ARG A 357 1.15 -129.11 144.68
CA ARG A 357 2.26 -128.27 145.20
C ARG A 357 2.18 -128.08 146.71
N LYS A 358 1.03 -127.65 147.23
CA LYS A 358 0.81 -127.48 148.69
C LYS A 358 1.01 -128.76 149.51
N MET A 359 0.78 -129.93 148.92
CA MET A 359 1.04 -131.23 149.57
C MET A 359 2.55 -131.54 149.64
N LEU A 360 3.32 -131.09 148.66
CA LEU A 360 4.78 -131.18 148.64
C LEU A 360 5.41 -130.22 149.67
N ASP A 361 5.00 -128.96 149.66
CA ASP A 361 5.50 -127.91 150.58
C ASP A 361 5.38 -128.35 152.06
N ALA A 362 4.26 -128.98 152.42
CA ALA A 362 4.02 -129.52 153.77
C ALA A 362 4.98 -130.67 154.15
N LYS A 363 5.44 -131.47 153.18
CA LYS A 363 6.44 -132.53 153.42
C LYS A 363 7.88 -132.04 153.43
N GLU A 364 8.16 -130.90 152.80
CA GLU A 364 9.45 -130.23 152.95
C GLU A 364 9.59 -129.59 154.35
N GLN A 365 8.49 -129.11 154.94
CA GLN A 365 8.46 -128.58 156.31
C GLN A 365 8.79 -129.64 157.38
N GLU A 366 8.16 -130.82 157.32
CA GLU A 366 8.51 -131.97 158.18
C GLU A 366 10.00 -132.36 158.06
N MET A 367 10.58 -132.21 156.85
CA MET A 367 12.00 -132.46 156.58
C MET A 367 12.94 -131.33 157.04
N THR A 368 12.44 -130.13 157.35
CA THR A 368 13.24 -129.08 158.02
C THR A 368 13.24 -129.23 159.53
N GLU A 369 12.10 -129.54 160.16
CA GLU A 369 12.01 -129.76 161.61
C GLU A 369 12.96 -130.89 162.08
N MET A 370 13.05 -131.98 161.31
CA MET A 370 14.00 -133.08 161.55
C MET A 370 15.49 -132.69 161.39
N ARG A 371 15.82 -131.61 160.67
CA ARG A 371 17.19 -131.10 160.55
C ARG A 371 17.58 -130.22 161.72
N ASP A 372 16.65 -129.38 162.20
CA ASP A 372 16.91 -128.44 163.29
C ASP A 372 17.17 -129.20 164.60
N VAL A 373 16.43 -130.28 164.87
CA VAL A 373 16.68 -131.19 166.00
C VAL A 373 18.07 -131.85 165.92
N MET A 374 18.55 -132.18 164.71
CA MET A 374 19.89 -132.71 164.50
C MET A 374 20.99 -131.65 164.69
N GLN A 375 20.71 -130.39 164.35
CA GLN A 375 21.63 -129.28 164.61
C GLN A 375 21.74 -128.93 166.09
N GLN A 376 20.65 -129.06 166.87
CA GLN A 376 20.69 -128.89 168.32
C GLN A 376 21.64 -129.89 168.99
N GLN A 377 21.58 -131.18 168.62
CA GLN A 377 22.52 -132.18 169.12
C GLN A 377 23.98 -131.89 168.71
N LEU A 378 24.22 -131.33 167.52
CA LEU A 378 25.57 -130.91 167.11
C LEU A 378 26.08 -129.71 167.92
N ALA A 379 25.22 -128.81 168.37
CA ALA A 379 25.60 -127.70 169.25
C ALA A 379 26.02 -128.21 170.65
N GLU A 380 25.30 -129.19 171.21
CA GLU A 380 25.66 -129.84 172.48
C GLU A 380 27.02 -130.57 172.39
N TYR A 381 27.39 -131.12 171.23
CA TYR A 381 28.74 -131.63 170.96
C TYR A 381 29.79 -130.56 170.64
N GLN A 382 29.39 -129.31 170.38
CA GLN A 382 30.32 -128.20 170.15
C GLN A 382 30.83 -127.64 171.50
N GLU A 383 29.97 -127.54 172.53
CA GLU A 383 30.39 -127.15 173.89
C GLU A 383 31.40 -128.13 174.52
N LEU A 384 31.38 -129.40 174.10
CA LEU A 384 32.39 -130.41 174.47
C LEU A 384 33.81 -130.01 174.02
N LEU A 385 33.94 -129.23 172.93
CA LEU A 385 35.23 -128.90 172.33
C LEU A 385 35.95 -127.77 173.08
N ASP A 386 35.23 -126.78 173.59
CA ASP A 386 35.83 -125.58 174.21
C ASP A 386 36.39 -125.87 175.60
N VAL A 387 35.71 -126.71 176.40
CA VAL A 387 36.22 -127.23 177.68
C VAL A 387 37.52 -128.04 177.47
N LYS A 388 37.66 -128.69 176.31
CA LYS A 388 38.84 -129.47 175.92
C LYS A 388 39.97 -128.58 175.37
N LEU A 389 39.64 -127.54 174.60
CA LEU A 389 40.62 -126.57 174.09
C LEU A 389 41.32 -125.77 175.20
N ALA A 390 40.61 -125.48 176.30
CA ALA A 390 41.20 -124.86 177.48
C ALA A 390 42.41 -125.65 178.04
N LEU A 391 42.33 -126.99 178.05
CA LEU A 391 43.40 -127.87 178.50
C LEU A 391 44.54 -128.01 177.47
N ASP A 392 44.23 -128.02 176.18
CA ASP A 392 45.27 -128.03 175.12
C ASP A 392 46.10 -126.73 175.10
N MET A 393 45.54 -125.60 175.52
CA MET A 393 46.26 -124.33 175.66
C MET A 393 47.31 -124.38 176.78
N GLU A 394 47.08 -125.13 177.86
CA GLU A 394 48.09 -125.34 178.92
C GLU A 394 49.28 -126.16 178.42
N ILE A 395 49.06 -127.10 177.49
CA ILE A 395 50.10 -127.99 176.97
C ILE A 395 50.87 -127.35 175.79
N SER A 396 50.20 -126.66 174.87
CA SER A 396 50.86 -126.05 173.70
C SER A 396 51.84 -124.92 174.05
N ALA A 397 51.78 -124.38 175.28
CA ALA A 397 52.80 -123.51 175.86
C ALA A 397 54.19 -124.16 176.01
N TYR A 398 54.30 -125.50 175.93
CA TYR A 398 55.56 -126.26 176.04
C TYR A 398 56.44 -126.31 174.78
N ARG A 399 56.13 -125.47 173.76
CA ARG A 399 56.99 -125.07 172.64
C ARG A 399 57.28 -126.16 171.58
N LYS A 400 57.20 -125.91 170.27
CA LYS A 400 57.42 -124.66 169.50
C LYS A 400 58.88 -124.14 169.55
N LEU A 401 59.82 -125.08 169.38
CA LEU A 401 61.27 -124.83 169.29
C LEU A 401 61.92 -125.42 168.02
N LEU A 402 61.18 -126.23 167.23
CA LEU A 402 61.70 -127.00 166.09
C LEU A 402 60.75 -126.96 164.87
N GLU A 403 60.47 -125.76 164.37
CA GLU A 403 59.83 -125.53 163.07
C GLU A 403 60.89 -124.98 162.09
N GLY A 404 61.02 -125.56 160.88
CA GLY A 404 61.72 -124.92 159.75
C GLY A 404 62.70 -125.78 158.93
N GLU A 405 62.21 -126.53 157.94
CA GLU A 405 62.97 -126.88 156.71
C GLU A 405 62.07 -127.26 155.51
N GLU A 406 62.66 -127.21 154.30
CA GLU A 406 62.27 -127.76 152.97
C GLU A 406 61.21 -127.09 152.04
N GLU A 407 61.56 -127.04 150.73
CA GLU A 407 60.76 -126.66 149.56
C GLU A 407 60.98 -127.69 148.40
N ARG A 408 59.95 -128.20 147.67
CA ARG A 408 60.13 -129.27 146.62
C ARG A 408 58.94 -129.54 145.62
N LEU A 409 59.22 -129.77 144.30
CA LEU A 409 58.48 -130.56 143.23
C LEU A 409 57.41 -129.93 142.23
N LYS A 410 56.90 -130.71 141.20
CA LYS A 410 56.13 -130.34 139.93
C LYS A 410 55.21 -131.51 139.33
N LEU A 411 54.21 -131.34 138.38
CA LEU A 411 53.55 -132.38 137.44
C LEU A 411 52.38 -131.93 136.39
N THR A 412 51.71 -132.81 135.54
CA THR A 412 50.95 -132.52 134.21
C THR A 412 49.71 -133.42 133.63
N PRO A 413 48.91 -133.09 132.52
CA PRO A 413 47.57 -133.69 132.03
C PRO A 413 47.29 -134.17 130.49
N SER A 414 46.03 -134.45 129.95
CA SER A 414 45.66 -135.03 128.55
C SER A 414 44.15 -134.97 127.93
N PRO A 415 43.78 -135.42 126.63
CA PRO A 415 42.52 -135.11 125.78
C PRO A 415 41.62 -136.25 125.03
N ALA A 416 40.70 -135.96 124.01
CA ALA A 416 39.55 -136.83 123.43
C ALA A 416 39.09 -136.82 121.86
N SER A 417 37.85 -137.28 121.40
CA SER A 417 37.29 -137.54 119.96
C SER A 417 35.72 -137.29 119.69
N ARG A 418 34.86 -137.59 118.63
CA ARG A 418 34.65 -138.56 117.43
C ARG A 418 33.56 -138.15 116.30
N VAL A 419 32.95 -139.02 115.37
CA VAL A 419 32.31 -138.71 113.98
C VAL A 419 31.23 -139.72 113.31
N THR A 420 30.34 -139.33 112.30
CA THR A 420 29.90 -140.04 110.97
C THR A 420 28.83 -139.36 109.99
N VAL A 421 28.85 -139.56 108.61
CA VAL A 421 27.97 -138.97 107.48
C VAL A 421 28.12 -139.70 106.06
N SER A 422 27.52 -139.50 104.82
CA SER A 422 26.42 -138.75 104.05
C SER A 422 26.29 -139.15 102.50
N ARG A 423 25.15 -138.94 101.71
CA ARG A 423 24.92 -138.90 100.17
C ARG A 423 23.39 -138.97 99.72
N ALA A 424 22.80 -138.93 98.46
CA ALA A 424 22.91 -138.49 97.00
C ALA A 424 21.51 -138.77 96.24
N THR A 425 21.02 -138.55 94.96
CA THR A 425 21.35 -138.24 93.49
C THR A 425 20.15 -137.44 92.77
N SER A 426 19.69 -137.37 91.47
CA SER A 426 19.80 -138.06 90.10
C SER A 426 19.48 -137.19 88.77
N SER A 427 18.57 -137.55 87.82
CA SER A 427 18.43 -137.11 86.35
C SER A 427 17.05 -137.45 85.63
N SER A 428 16.54 -137.14 84.38
CA SER A 428 16.72 -136.37 83.07
C SER A 428 15.34 -136.31 82.24
N SER A 429 15.00 -136.06 80.91
CA SER A 429 15.53 -135.70 79.52
C SER A 429 14.36 -135.52 78.43
N SER A 430 14.51 -134.94 77.18
CA SER A 430 13.38 -134.65 76.17
C SER A 430 13.72 -134.27 74.65
N GLY A 431 12.78 -134.26 73.63
CA GLY A 431 12.96 -133.67 72.22
C GLY A 431 11.84 -133.76 71.08
N GLY A 432 11.89 -132.96 69.95
CA GLY A 432 11.15 -133.08 68.62
C GLY A 432 10.64 -131.79 67.82
N VAL A 433 10.66 -131.67 66.44
CA VAL A 433 10.19 -130.47 65.58
C VAL A 433 9.98 -130.72 64.01
N SER A 434 9.17 -129.93 63.19
CA SER A 434 9.19 -129.86 61.64
C SER A 434 8.22 -128.89 60.81
N THR A 435 8.58 -128.48 59.54
CA THR A 435 7.80 -128.11 58.25
C THR A 435 6.82 -126.87 58.11
N ALA A 436 6.28 -126.33 56.94
CA ALA A 436 6.63 -126.11 55.47
C ALA A 436 5.51 -125.33 54.60
N GLY A 437 5.73 -124.78 53.34
CA GLY A 437 4.67 -124.20 52.39
C GLY A 437 5.08 -123.26 51.16
N ARG A 438 4.21 -122.90 50.14
CA ARG A 438 4.55 -122.06 48.90
C ARG A 438 3.36 -121.25 48.16
N PRO A 439 3.41 -120.58 46.94
CA PRO A 439 3.09 -119.11 46.71
C PRO A 439 2.21 -118.61 45.48
N GLY A 440 2.03 -117.27 45.22
CA GLY A 440 1.49 -116.74 43.91
C GLY A 440 1.31 -115.19 43.56
N ARG A 441 2.23 -114.61 42.73
CA ARG A 441 2.13 -113.68 41.52
C ARG A 441 1.30 -112.33 41.35
N SER A 442 2.00 -111.22 40.99
CA SER A 442 1.66 -110.00 40.13
C SER A 442 0.71 -108.86 40.66
N LYS A 443 0.73 -107.56 40.22
CA LYS A 443 1.45 -106.77 39.15
C LYS A 443 1.61 -105.23 39.52
N ARG A 444 2.35 -104.44 38.70
CA ARG A 444 2.80 -102.99 38.87
C ARG A 444 1.70 -101.91 38.58
N LYS A 445 1.86 -100.55 38.69
CA LYS A 445 3.01 -99.59 38.68
C LYS A 445 2.65 -98.17 39.24
N ARG A 446 3.64 -97.29 39.57
CA ARG A 446 3.52 -95.81 39.84
C ARG A 446 4.60 -95.01 38.99
N PRO A 447 5.02 -93.72 39.23
CA PRO A 447 5.16 -92.69 38.17
C PRO A 447 6.62 -92.16 37.98
N GLU A 448 6.78 -90.84 37.72
CA GLU A 448 8.03 -90.01 37.62
C GLU A 448 8.86 -90.12 36.31
N ALA A 449 9.65 -89.13 35.85
CA ALA A 449 9.75 -87.65 36.07
C ALA A 449 10.74 -87.01 35.02
N GLU A 450 11.05 -85.71 35.13
CA GLU A 450 12.14 -84.94 34.44
C GLU A 450 12.01 -84.71 32.91
N GLU A 451 12.62 -83.70 32.24
CA GLU A 451 13.48 -82.55 32.67
C GLU A 451 13.22 -81.28 31.78
N SER A 452 14.02 -80.22 31.97
CA SER A 452 14.06 -78.92 31.23
C SER A 452 14.97 -78.98 29.96
N PRO A 453 15.49 -77.89 29.32
CA PRO A 453 15.12 -76.45 29.24
C PRO A 453 15.12 -75.89 27.77
N GLY A 454 14.99 -74.57 27.54
CA GLY A 454 15.51 -73.92 26.30
C GLY A 454 14.82 -72.63 25.79
N PRO A 455 15.55 -71.55 25.39
CA PRO A 455 14.94 -70.24 25.07
C PRO A 455 15.30 -69.58 23.69
N GLY A 456 14.56 -68.52 23.35
CA GLY A 456 14.87 -67.45 22.37
C GLY A 456 13.86 -66.29 22.55
N SER A 457 14.20 -65.00 22.62
CA SER A 457 15.07 -64.15 21.78
C SER A 457 14.48 -63.95 20.37
N SER A 458 14.30 -62.73 19.82
CA SER A 458 14.58 -61.35 20.30
C SER A 458 13.92 -60.32 19.36
N GLY A 459 13.67 -59.08 19.81
CA GLY A 459 13.22 -57.99 18.93
C GLY A 459 13.01 -56.65 19.63
N ILE A 460 14.04 -55.81 19.67
CA ILE A 460 13.99 -54.43 20.22
C ILE A 460 14.18 -53.43 19.07
N GLY A 461 13.38 -52.36 19.04
CA GLY A 461 13.56 -51.22 18.14
C GLY A 461 13.12 -49.94 18.82
N SER A 462 14.06 -49.03 19.11
CA SER A 462 13.80 -47.73 19.75
C SER A 462 13.64 -46.62 18.70
N GLY A 463 12.96 -45.53 19.06
CA GLY A 463 12.59 -44.44 18.14
C GLY A 463 13.40 -43.14 18.29
N SER A 464 13.38 -42.34 17.23
CA SER A 464 13.77 -40.92 17.13
C SER A 464 13.49 -40.46 15.68
N SER A 465 13.26 -39.18 15.36
CA SER A 465 13.08 -37.97 16.18
C SER A 465 12.26 -36.94 15.38
N SER A 466 11.66 -35.97 16.05
CA SER A 466 10.89 -34.91 15.40
C SER A 466 11.76 -33.93 14.60
N SER A 467 11.21 -33.42 13.49
CA SER A 467 11.66 -32.19 12.83
C SER A 467 10.40 -31.38 12.50
N GLY A 468 10.29 -30.18 13.08
CA GLY A 468 9.10 -29.33 12.95
C GLY A 468 9.19 -28.43 11.73
N SER A 469 8.33 -28.63 10.74
CA SER A 469 8.15 -27.69 9.63
C SER A 469 7.20 -26.55 10.01
N THR A 470 7.69 -25.32 10.04
CA THR A 470 6.85 -24.12 10.13
C THR A 470 6.12 -23.91 8.81
N SER A 471 4.80 -24.08 8.83
CA SER A 471 3.94 -23.95 7.64
C SER A 471 3.59 -22.48 7.38
N PHE A 472 4.36 -21.80 6.55
CA PHE A 472 4.05 -20.45 6.07
C PHE A 472 2.97 -20.48 4.98
N HIS A 473 1.99 -19.58 5.03
CA HIS A 473 0.99 -19.47 3.96
C HIS A 473 1.43 -18.41 2.95
N LEU A 474 1.81 -18.84 1.74
CA LEU A 474 2.27 -17.96 0.67
C LEU A 474 1.15 -17.70 -0.34
N THR A 475 0.55 -16.52 -0.26
CA THR A 475 -0.53 -16.10 -1.15
C THR A 475 0.03 -15.23 -2.29
N GLN A 476 -0.13 -15.69 -3.53
CA GLN A 476 0.29 -14.93 -4.72
C GLN A 476 -0.92 -14.62 -5.62
N ARG A 477 -0.96 -13.41 -6.16
CA ARG A 477 -1.94 -12.97 -7.16
C ARG A 477 -1.22 -12.35 -8.34
N ALA A 478 -1.47 -12.84 -9.54
CA ALA A 478 -0.90 -12.33 -10.78
C ALA A 478 -2.01 -11.99 -11.80
N SER A 479 -1.76 -11.00 -12.65
CA SER A 479 -2.58 -10.66 -13.81
C SER A 479 -1.72 -10.05 -14.92
N ALA A 480 -2.15 -10.22 -16.16
CA ALA A 480 -1.54 -9.60 -17.34
C ALA A 480 -2.66 -9.13 -18.29
N SER A 481 -2.50 -7.93 -18.83
CA SER A 481 -3.42 -7.32 -19.80
C SER A 481 -3.00 -7.58 -21.26
N GLY A 482 -1.84 -8.20 -21.47
CA GLY A 482 -1.30 -8.50 -22.79
C GLY A 482 -0.38 -9.73 -22.81
N GLY A 483 0.35 -9.89 -23.90
CA GLY A 483 1.17 -11.08 -24.16
C GLY A 483 2.35 -11.33 -23.22
N ILE A 484 2.70 -10.38 -22.35
CA ILE A 484 3.82 -10.51 -21.40
C ILE A 484 3.30 -10.71 -19.99
N GLY A 485 3.72 -11.80 -19.34
CA GLY A 485 3.44 -12.08 -17.93
C GLY A 485 4.70 -12.03 -17.05
N ILE A 486 4.52 -11.78 -15.75
CA ILE A 486 5.56 -11.93 -14.73
C ILE A 486 5.52 -13.38 -14.23
N GLU A 487 6.38 -14.24 -14.78
CA GLU A 487 6.32 -15.70 -14.60
C GLU A 487 6.84 -16.16 -13.25
N ASP A 488 7.92 -15.55 -12.75
CA ASP A 488 8.49 -15.85 -11.44
C ASP A 488 9.09 -14.59 -10.80
N ILE A 489 9.00 -14.52 -9.47
CA ILE A 489 9.67 -13.51 -8.65
C ILE A 489 10.34 -14.21 -7.49
N ASP A 490 11.63 -13.94 -7.32
CA ASP A 490 12.40 -14.49 -6.22
C ASP A 490 12.07 -13.78 -4.90
N LEU A 491 11.78 -14.58 -3.86
CA LEU A 491 11.49 -14.09 -2.50
C LEU A 491 12.74 -13.46 -1.88
N GLU A 492 13.94 -13.99 -2.19
CA GLU A 492 15.24 -13.43 -1.78
C GLU A 492 15.65 -12.19 -2.61
N GLY A 493 14.81 -11.71 -3.53
CA GLY A 493 15.03 -10.48 -4.28
C GLY A 493 16.19 -10.53 -5.28
N ARG A 494 16.68 -11.70 -5.67
CA ARG A 494 17.80 -11.85 -6.62
C ARG A 494 17.38 -11.56 -8.06
N PHE A 495 16.13 -11.84 -8.45
CA PHE A 495 15.62 -11.60 -9.80
C PHE A 495 14.11 -11.39 -9.91
N VAL A 496 13.69 -10.88 -11.08
CA VAL A 496 12.32 -10.92 -11.61
C VAL A 496 12.36 -11.54 -13.02
N GLN A 497 11.46 -12.48 -13.32
CA GLN A 497 11.36 -13.15 -14.62
C GLN A 497 10.08 -12.76 -15.36
N LEU A 498 10.25 -12.34 -16.63
CA LEU A 498 9.15 -12.10 -17.56
C LEU A 498 9.10 -13.20 -18.63
N LYS A 499 7.91 -13.44 -19.15
CA LYS A 499 7.67 -14.38 -20.26
C LYS A 499 6.75 -13.77 -21.29
N ASN A 500 7.10 -13.91 -22.56
CA ASN A 500 6.17 -13.69 -23.65
C ASN A 500 5.38 -14.98 -23.90
N SER A 501 4.10 -14.96 -23.52
CA SER A 501 3.15 -16.07 -23.71
C SER A 501 2.32 -15.93 -24.99
N SER A 502 2.63 -14.95 -25.85
CA SER A 502 1.95 -14.74 -27.14
C SER A 502 2.66 -15.40 -28.33
N ASP A 503 1.97 -15.42 -29.45
CA ASP A 503 2.42 -15.92 -30.76
C ASP A 503 3.38 -14.97 -31.49
N LYS A 504 3.68 -13.78 -30.92
CA LYS A 504 4.36 -12.68 -31.61
C LYS A 504 5.52 -12.10 -30.80
N ASP A 505 6.52 -11.59 -31.50
CA ASP A 505 7.65 -10.88 -30.90
C ASP A 505 7.21 -9.52 -30.36
N GLN A 506 7.48 -9.25 -29.08
CA GLN A 506 7.09 -8.03 -28.39
C GLN A 506 8.30 -7.13 -28.16
N SER A 507 8.26 -5.89 -28.65
CA SER A 507 9.22 -4.86 -28.23
C SER A 507 8.94 -4.43 -26.79
N LEU A 508 9.95 -4.45 -25.92
CA LEU A 508 9.90 -3.88 -24.57
C LEU A 508 10.67 -2.55 -24.51
N GLY A 509 10.91 -1.90 -25.64
CA GLY A 509 11.68 -0.66 -25.72
C GLY A 509 11.11 0.42 -24.79
N ASN A 510 11.92 0.91 -23.86
CA ASN A 510 11.56 1.85 -22.79
C ASN A 510 10.60 1.34 -21.69
N TRP A 511 10.10 0.11 -21.76
CA TRP A 511 9.25 -0.48 -20.70
C TRP A 511 10.01 -0.56 -19.38
N ARG A 512 9.28 -0.57 -18.26
CA ARG A 512 9.84 -0.58 -16.91
C ARG A 512 9.28 -1.73 -16.07
N ILE A 513 10.15 -2.50 -15.43
CA ILE A 513 9.75 -3.36 -14.31
C ILE A 513 9.90 -2.52 -13.05
N LYS A 514 8.80 -2.31 -12.33
CA LYS A 514 8.77 -1.67 -11.03
C LYS A 514 8.54 -2.71 -9.93
N ARG A 515 9.14 -2.52 -8.75
CA ARG A 515 8.83 -3.31 -7.55
C ARG A 515 8.76 -2.38 -6.33
N GLN A 516 7.74 -2.58 -5.52
CA GLN A 516 7.54 -1.92 -4.23
C GLN A 516 7.39 -3.00 -3.16
N VAL A 517 8.10 -2.84 -2.04
CA VAL A 517 8.06 -3.76 -0.88
C VAL A 517 7.42 -3.02 0.28
N MET A 518 6.33 -3.56 0.82
CA MET A 518 5.44 -2.84 1.75
C MET A 518 5.12 -1.42 1.20
N GLU A 519 5.15 -0.40 2.06
CA GLU A 519 5.00 1.02 1.70
C GLU A 519 6.34 1.71 1.39
N GLY A 520 7.42 0.93 1.19
CA GLY A 520 8.75 1.44 0.90
C GLY A 520 8.89 2.08 -0.49
N GLU A 521 10.10 2.59 -0.76
CA GLU A 521 10.44 3.23 -2.03
C GLU A 521 10.25 2.28 -3.24
N GLU A 522 9.67 2.81 -4.32
CA GLU A 522 9.44 2.06 -5.55
C GLU A 522 10.71 2.04 -6.42
N ILE A 523 11.30 0.86 -6.61
CA ILE A 523 12.50 0.68 -7.44
C ILE A 523 12.12 0.25 -8.86
N ALA A 524 12.74 0.84 -9.89
CA ALA A 524 12.38 0.60 -11.29
C ALA A 524 13.58 0.30 -12.22
N TYR A 525 13.58 -0.89 -12.85
CA TYR A 525 14.46 -1.25 -13.95
C TYR A 525 13.86 -0.82 -15.29
N LYS A 526 14.65 -0.24 -16.19
CA LYS A 526 14.22 0.16 -17.54
C LYS A 526 14.90 -0.68 -18.63
N PHE A 527 14.10 -1.24 -19.54
CA PHE A 527 14.59 -1.94 -20.72
C PHE A 527 15.22 -0.98 -21.74
N THR A 528 16.25 -1.43 -22.46
CA THR A 528 16.89 -0.64 -23.50
C THR A 528 15.96 -0.44 -24.70
N PRO A 529 16.01 0.70 -25.42
CA PRO A 529 15.05 1.01 -26.49
C PRO A 529 14.99 0.04 -27.68
N LYS A 530 15.97 -0.87 -27.80
CA LYS A 530 16.06 -1.90 -28.86
C LYS A 530 15.77 -3.32 -28.36
N TYR A 531 15.30 -3.49 -27.12
CA TYR A 531 15.05 -4.81 -26.55
C TYR A 531 13.72 -5.40 -27.07
N VAL A 532 13.79 -6.63 -27.59
CA VAL A 532 12.65 -7.40 -28.09
C VAL A 532 12.63 -8.77 -27.41
N LEU A 533 11.48 -9.13 -26.83
CA LEU A 533 11.23 -10.44 -26.25
C LEU A 533 10.42 -11.28 -27.24
N ARG A 534 11.05 -12.31 -27.82
CA ARG A 534 10.44 -13.13 -28.87
C ARG A 534 9.28 -13.98 -28.37
N ALA A 535 8.41 -14.42 -29.27
CA ALA A 535 7.30 -15.34 -28.97
C ALA A 535 7.80 -16.56 -28.16
N GLY A 536 7.12 -16.90 -27.06
CA GLY A 536 7.49 -17.98 -26.15
C GLY A 536 8.77 -17.76 -25.31
N GLN A 537 9.51 -16.67 -25.50
CA GLN A 537 10.80 -16.44 -24.84
C GLN A 537 10.63 -15.86 -23.43
N THR A 538 11.48 -16.29 -22.51
CA THR A 538 11.65 -15.70 -21.18
C THR A 538 12.83 -14.72 -21.11
N VAL A 539 12.78 -13.81 -20.14
CA VAL A 539 13.91 -12.97 -19.74
C VAL A 539 13.94 -12.82 -18.22
N THR A 540 15.11 -13.07 -17.63
CA THR A 540 15.34 -12.94 -16.19
C THR A 540 16.21 -11.71 -15.96
N VAL A 541 15.71 -10.76 -15.16
CA VAL A 541 16.43 -9.53 -14.79
C VAL A 541 16.96 -9.70 -13.37
N TRP A 542 18.25 -9.96 -13.26
CA TRP A 542 18.97 -10.18 -12.00
C TRP A 542 19.40 -8.85 -11.38
N ALA A 543 19.40 -8.79 -10.05
CA ALA A 543 20.06 -7.72 -9.31
C ALA A 543 21.58 -7.94 -9.27
N ALA A 544 22.36 -6.86 -9.11
CA ALA A 544 23.83 -6.93 -9.11
C ALA A 544 24.40 -7.85 -8.01
N GLY A 545 23.74 -7.93 -6.85
CA GLY A 545 24.14 -8.78 -5.73
C GLY A 545 23.98 -10.28 -5.97
N ALA A 546 23.28 -10.70 -7.04
CA ALA A 546 23.10 -12.11 -7.37
C ALA A 546 24.34 -12.74 -8.05
N GLY A 547 25.36 -11.96 -8.42
CA GLY A 547 26.63 -12.46 -8.99
C GLY A 547 26.53 -13.04 -10.42
N VAL A 548 25.36 -12.97 -11.06
CA VAL A 548 25.12 -13.55 -12.40
C VAL A 548 25.74 -12.69 -13.50
N ALA A 549 26.37 -13.34 -14.49
CA ALA A 549 26.95 -12.67 -15.65
C ALA A 549 25.88 -12.13 -16.62
N HIS A 550 26.13 -10.97 -17.22
CA HIS A 550 25.19 -10.31 -18.12
C HIS A 550 25.24 -10.90 -19.53
N SER A 551 24.21 -11.67 -19.92
CA SER A 551 24.08 -12.29 -21.25
C SER A 551 22.69 -12.03 -21.88
N PRO A 552 22.48 -10.86 -22.50
CA PRO A 552 21.29 -10.59 -23.31
C PRO A 552 21.14 -11.59 -24.48
N PRO A 553 19.91 -11.89 -24.94
CA PRO A 553 18.65 -11.28 -24.51
C PRO A 553 18.03 -11.90 -23.25
N SER A 554 18.35 -13.15 -22.89
CA SER A 554 17.67 -13.90 -21.83
C SER A 554 18.07 -13.48 -20.41
N THR A 555 19.32 -13.03 -20.21
CA THR A 555 19.87 -12.77 -18.88
C THR A 555 20.31 -11.32 -18.76
N LEU A 556 19.46 -10.49 -18.17
CA LEU A 556 19.75 -9.07 -17.91
C LEU A 556 20.23 -8.90 -16.47
N VAL A 557 21.09 -7.90 -16.23
CA VAL A 557 21.66 -7.62 -14.90
C VAL A 557 21.54 -6.13 -14.63
N TRP A 558 20.86 -5.77 -13.55
CA TRP A 558 20.68 -4.41 -13.10
C TRP A 558 21.89 -3.96 -12.26
N LYS A 559 22.97 -3.61 -12.96
CA LYS A 559 24.31 -3.33 -12.40
C LYS A 559 24.37 -2.30 -11.27
N ASN A 560 23.36 -1.44 -11.13
CA ASN A 560 23.33 -0.34 -10.17
C ASN A 560 22.46 -0.65 -8.93
N GLN A 561 21.86 -1.84 -8.84
CA GLN A 561 20.91 -2.20 -7.78
C GLN A 561 21.26 -3.59 -7.22
N ASN A 562 21.58 -3.67 -5.92
CA ASN A 562 22.09 -4.92 -5.33
C ASN A 562 21.02 -5.98 -5.07
N SER A 563 19.76 -5.57 -4.83
CA SER A 563 18.61 -6.48 -4.66
C SER A 563 17.32 -5.83 -5.20
N TRP A 564 16.38 -6.65 -5.65
CA TRP A 564 14.99 -6.28 -5.93
C TRP A 564 14.15 -6.00 -4.66
N GLY A 565 14.75 -6.10 -3.48
CA GLY A 565 14.08 -5.96 -2.19
C GLY A 565 13.51 -7.28 -1.69
N VAL A 566 13.51 -7.44 -0.37
CA VAL A 566 13.05 -8.62 0.37
C VAL A 566 12.08 -8.13 1.44
N GLY A 567 10.96 -8.82 1.61
CA GLY A 567 9.93 -8.47 2.60
C GLY A 567 8.68 -9.32 2.45
N GLU A 568 7.83 -9.31 3.48
CA GLU A 568 6.68 -10.21 3.63
C GLU A 568 5.55 -9.93 2.63
N SER A 569 5.41 -8.68 2.17
CA SER A 569 4.51 -8.31 1.07
C SER A 569 5.20 -7.39 0.08
N PHE A 570 5.05 -7.68 -1.21
CA PHE A 570 5.55 -6.83 -2.30
C PHE A 570 4.68 -6.92 -3.55
N ARG A 571 4.62 -5.81 -4.30
CA ARG A 571 3.96 -5.69 -5.60
C ARG A 571 5.03 -5.46 -6.66
N THR A 572 5.01 -6.26 -7.71
CA THR A 572 5.86 -6.07 -8.90
C THR A 572 4.96 -5.81 -10.10
N VAL A 573 5.31 -4.82 -10.91
CA VAL A 573 4.51 -4.33 -12.05
C VAL A 573 5.40 -4.18 -13.27
N LEU A 574 4.92 -4.63 -14.44
CA LEU A 574 5.48 -4.30 -15.74
C LEU A 574 4.66 -3.16 -16.34
N VAL A 575 5.34 -2.05 -16.63
CA VAL A 575 4.77 -0.83 -17.18
C VAL A 575 5.28 -0.64 -18.62
N ASN A 576 4.39 -0.29 -19.54
CA ASN A 576 4.76 -0.08 -20.95
C ASN A 576 5.54 1.25 -21.16
N ALA A 577 5.71 1.65 -22.43
CA ALA A 577 6.40 2.90 -22.77
C ALA A 577 5.59 4.14 -22.36
N ASP A 578 4.27 4.03 -22.42
CA ASP A 578 3.28 5.11 -22.30
C ASP A 578 2.88 5.39 -20.84
N GLY A 579 3.01 4.38 -19.97
CA GLY A 579 2.80 4.49 -18.51
C GLY A 579 1.81 3.48 -17.93
N GLU A 580 1.22 2.62 -18.75
CA GLU A 580 0.15 1.68 -18.39
C GLU A 580 0.70 0.39 -17.76
N GLU A 581 -0.01 -0.15 -16.76
CA GLU A 581 0.32 -1.45 -16.15
C GLU A 581 -0.13 -2.62 -17.03
N VAL A 582 0.81 -3.22 -17.77
CA VAL A 582 0.52 -4.33 -18.69
C VAL A 582 0.60 -5.70 -18.03
N ALA A 583 1.29 -5.83 -16.89
CA ALA A 583 1.21 -7.00 -16.01
C ALA A 583 1.55 -6.64 -14.57
N MET A 584 0.96 -7.34 -13.60
CA MET A 584 1.26 -7.16 -12.18
C MET A 584 1.27 -8.51 -11.44
N ARG A 585 2.06 -8.57 -10.36
CA ARG A 585 2.08 -9.71 -9.44
C ARG A 585 2.35 -9.23 -8.03
N THR A 586 1.43 -9.55 -7.13
CA THR A 586 1.51 -9.26 -5.70
C THR A 586 1.74 -10.55 -4.95
N VAL A 587 2.71 -10.54 -4.03
CA VAL A 587 3.04 -11.65 -3.14
C VAL A 587 2.79 -11.19 -1.71
N LYS A 588 2.12 -12.04 -0.92
CA LYS A 588 1.97 -11.90 0.54
C LYS A 588 2.32 -13.22 1.20
N GLN A 589 3.36 -13.21 2.02
CA GLN A 589 3.74 -14.29 2.91
C GLN A 589 3.17 -13.99 4.30
N SER A 590 2.43 -14.92 4.90
CA SER A 590 2.02 -14.82 6.30
C SER A 590 2.67 -15.91 7.16
N SER A 591 3.28 -15.49 8.26
CA SER A 591 3.77 -16.33 9.33
C SER A 591 2.65 -16.60 10.33
N VAL A 592 2.21 -17.86 10.43
CA VAL A 592 1.34 -18.29 11.53
C VAL A 592 2.22 -18.50 12.76
N VAL A 593 2.44 -17.44 13.55
CA VAL A 593 3.03 -17.56 14.89
C VAL A 593 1.99 -18.28 15.74
N ARG A 594 2.36 -19.45 16.27
CA ARG A 594 1.44 -20.33 17.02
C ARG A 594 1.54 -20.04 18.50
N GLU A 595 1.11 -18.86 18.90
CA GLU A 595 1.07 -18.48 20.32
C GLU A 595 -0.05 -19.24 21.04
N THR A 596 0.25 -19.69 22.25
CA THR A 596 -0.67 -20.43 23.11
C THR A 596 -1.47 -19.48 23.98
N GLU A 597 -2.79 -19.66 23.99
CA GLU A 597 -3.78 -19.22 24.97
C GLU A 597 -3.29 -18.28 26.10
N ASN A 598 -3.66 -17.00 25.99
CA ASN A 598 -4.30 -16.24 27.07
C ASN A 598 -5.24 -15.20 26.43
N GLY A 599 -6.23 -14.72 27.19
CA GLY A 599 -7.32 -13.88 26.68
C GLY A 599 -7.24 -12.42 27.14
N GLU A 600 -8.44 -11.84 27.32
CA GLU A 600 -8.75 -10.46 27.76
C GLU A 600 -8.74 -9.39 26.63
N GLU A 601 -9.97 -8.98 26.30
CA GLU A 601 -10.52 -7.63 26.04
C GLU A 601 -9.60 -6.49 25.54
N GLY A 602 -10.04 -5.82 24.47
CA GLY A 602 -9.51 -4.54 23.98
C GLY A 602 -10.32 -4.01 22.79
N GLU A 603 -10.76 -2.75 22.86
CA GLU A 603 -11.71 -2.13 21.92
C GLU A 603 -11.04 -1.17 20.90
N GLU A 604 -11.78 -0.90 19.82
CA GLU A 604 -11.88 0.38 19.07
C GLU A 604 -10.78 0.90 18.10
N GLU A 605 -11.30 1.60 17.07
CA GLU A 605 -10.71 2.68 16.23
C GLU A 605 -9.49 2.42 15.33
N ALA A 606 -9.28 3.11 14.18
CA ALA A 606 -10.12 4.00 13.32
C ALA A 606 -9.44 4.21 11.93
N ALA A 607 -9.83 5.26 11.19
CA ALA A 607 -9.37 5.72 9.86
C ALA A 607 -9.91 4.88 8.65
N GLU A 608 -10.68 5.38 7.66
CA GLU A 608 -10.99 6.72 7.09
C GLU A 608 -10.09 7.18 5.90
N PHE A 609 -10.71 7.89 4.96
CA PHE A 609 -10.21 8.47 3.68
C PHE A 609 -9.72 7.50 2.57
N GLY A 610 -10.04 7.74 1.28
CA GLY A 610 -10.93 8.76 0.70
C GLY A 610 -10.95 8.74 -0.84
N GLU A 611 -11.82 9.58 -1.43
CA GLU A 611 -11.74 10.36 -2.71
C GLU A 611 -10.97 9.81 -3.95
N GLU A 612 -11.29 10.14 -5.22
CA GLU A 612 -12.52 10.48 -5.97
C GLU A 612 -12.14 10.50 -7.50
N ASP A 613 -12.98 11.05 -8.39
CA ASP A 613 -12.78 11.27 -9.85
C ASP A 613 -12.48 10.04 -10.78
N LEU A 614 -13.26 9.70 -11.83
CA LEU A 614 -13.84 10.41 -13.00
C LEU A 614 -12.93 10.50 -14.25
N PHE A 615 -13.29 9.79 -15.34
CA PHE A 615 -14.01 10.39 -16.49
C PHE A 615 -14.54 9.34 -17.51
N HIS A 616 -15.29 9.78 -18.54
CA HIS A 616 -16.09 8.96 -19.48
C HIS A 616 -15.55 8.91 -20.92
N GLN A 617 -15.88 7.82 -21.65
CA GLN A 617 -16.58 7.77 -22.97
C GLN A 617 -16.64 6.30 -23.46
N GLN A 618 -17.75 5.68 -23.90
CA GLN A 618 -18.70 5.96 -25.00
C GLN A 618 -18.04 6.02 -26.40
N GLY A 619 -18.49 5.31 -27.45
CA GLY A 619 -19.61 4.35 -27.56
C GLY A 619 -19.68 3.66 -28.95
N ASP A 620 -20.58 2.69 -29.12
CA ASP A 620 -20.75 1.88 -30.35
C ASP A 620 -21.75 2.50 -31.36
N PRO A 621 -21.42 2.62 -32.67
CA PRO A 621 -22.34 3.10 -33.71
C PRO A 621 -22.87 1.98 -34.63
N ARG A 622 -24.14 1.62 -34.49
CA ARG A 622 -24.76 0.52 -35.27
C ARG A 622 -25.76 0.99 -36.34
N THR A 623 -25.50 0.59 -37.59
CA THR A 623 -26.38 0.62 -38.79
C THR A 623 -26.70 1.98 -39.43
N THR A 624 -26.57 2.03 -40.76
CA THR A 624 -27.73 2.27 -41.66
C THR A 624 -27.58 1.39 -42.90
N SER A 625 -28.63 1.27 -43.72
CA SER A 625 -28.63 0.52 -44.98
C SER A 625 -28.84 1.43 -46.18
N ARG A 626 -28.05 1.24 -47.24
CA ARG A 626 -28.46 1.48 -48.65
C ARG A 626 -27.44 0.89 -49.62
N GLY A 627 -27.89 0.01 -50.51
CA GLY A 627 -27.12 -0.44 -51.67
C GLY A 627 -27.61 0.23 -52.95
N CYS A 628 -26.72 0.42 -53.94
CA CYS A 628 -27.14 0.77 -55.30
C CYS A 628 -26.19 0.16 -56.36
N ARG A 629 -26.66 -0.96 -56.93
CA ARG A 629 -26.51 -1.48 -58.30
C ARG A 629 -25.23 -1.16 -59.13
N VAL A 630 -24.62 -2.25 -59.60
CA VAL A 630 -23.64 -2.32 -60.70
C VAL A 630 -24.29 -1.92 -62.05
N MET A 631 -23.63 -1.02 -62.78
CA MET A 631 -23.04 -1.35 -64.09
C MET A 631 -21.52 -1.43 -63.91
#